data_AF-A0AAU8CD07-F1
#
_entry.id   AF-A0AAU8CD07-F1
#
_cell.length_a   1.000
_cell.length_b   1.000
_cell.length_c   1.000
_cell.angle_alpha   90.00
_cell.angle_beta   90.00
_cell.angle_gamma   90.00
#
_symmetry.space_group_name_H-M   'P 1'
#
loop_
_entity.id
_entity.type
_entity.pdbx_description
1 polymer ?
#
loop_
_entity_poly.entity_id
_entity_poly.type
_entity_poly.pdbx_seq_one_letter_code
_entity_poly.pdbx_strand_id
1 'polypeptide(L)'
;MKRRNVLFGIGATVSAGAAVGTGAFSNVSSQRQLTVTVAGDASGLLSLRPHAGPNGEYADDAGDKLALSLGDGGAGLTRGSQYEFDAVLRVGNQGTQPVYVWTEVDSEAFADDALHLYQSDAEVPFDASNPAEVGVGGDRALGVYVDTTGVETDSYDATITVHASDEPPEGSAPGDEPDEEPSEYVDSLVFDSTASLLAEDGFLDESSVVVSAMDTAASTDADGNGDATAYPDGEPLPLVAADGPVVAFGVPFAQNSVNFGEYGNEEVLLNVLDEYAGSGTVLWDESHGQFYDLASHSAFEAYAEENGYEVTAASSLPGNLAGASAVVVTSPADAFTDDELSVLSMFASDGGLVVLMDQSDFSDYDQTANLNEVAEALDTSIRFNDNQVVDEQNNAGTDFVPVTSSFNTDDYASLLADREGLGLELDVTEEYEVEVVSVTDGDTVDVQFDDGTTAEVRTVGHDTPETSAENERPQEWEGIDDPDTLLTWGDEATSYAEDRLAGETVTLSFDEGEGLRGNYGRLLGFLEVDGTLYNEQVVADGYARVYDSGLGRHDEFWSAEATARAEGRGLWADSDVDATPVVGDDPVEELFVPYATSVTATGELPGERVPVESEAGDPLVAVDDDANVAMLGGPLPDESFESAEGGPGVDGYGNYVFLTNLVDALAGDRGGDVLVDGGHGQFGADHALAAEDAAYYLRYLEGHGIGLEGTNDYGDEYGPDLADARALVVTAPSEPFTDDEVAAVASFAESGGAVVLASASGDAAADARRHLDDLAAALGTDLRTGTAVTDDANNVGSADNPATTNFDESSALFDAYGGGDGDDGGSGSTPSVEITELNDTDEYVVFENTGTGVVDVGGWTLSDSDGNTYTFSSGTLASGETAVLTTSQTGDAAPNADYTYDWGSPGYRGYVWGGSGDTATLRDGGVDAGTVVDTFSY
;
A
#
# COMPACT_ATOMS: atom_id res chain seq x y z
N MET A 1 -60.10 32.02 -35.29
CA MET A 1 -60.36 33.47 -35.27
C MET A 1 -59.27 34.12 -34.43
N LYS A 2 -58.76 35.27 -34.89
CA LYS A 2 -57.67 36.10 -34.34
C LYS A 2 -57.31 35.91 -32.84
N ARG A 3 -56.02 35.56 -32.65
CA ARG A 3 -54.97 36.28 -31.92
C ARG A 3 -55.16 36.60 -30.42
N ARG A 4 -54.11 36.17 -29.71
CA ARG A 4 -53.20 36.92 -28.81
C ARG A 4 -53.30 36.64 -27.31
N ASN A 5 -52.22 35.98 -26.86
CA ASN A 5 -51.24 36.39 -25.84
C ASN A 5 -51.78 36.88 -24.50
N VAL A 6 -51.34 36.25 -23.39
CA VAL A 6 -50.41 36.86 -22.41
C VAL A 6 -49.64 35.74 -21.68
N LEU A 7 -48.38 36.09 -21.41
CA LEU A 7 -47.22 35.41 -20.83
C LEU A 7 -47.27 35.34 -19.28
N PHE A 8 -46.46 34.41 -18.74
CA PHE A 8 -45.77 34.36 -17.42
C PHE A 8 -46.53 34.47 -16.09
N GLY A 9 -46.14 33.57 -15.19
CA GLY A 9 -45.30 34.02 -14.07
C GLY A 9 -45.78 33.58 -12.69
N ILE A 10 -45.15 32.52 -12.19
CA ILE A 10 -44.45 32.42 -10.89
C ILE A 10 -45.00 33.29 -9.74
N GLY A 11 -45.24 32.63 -8.61
CA GLY A 11 -44.68 33.16 -7.35
C GLY A 11 -45.64 33.29 -6.18
N ALA A 12 -45.26 32.56 -5.13
CA ALA A 12 -45.17 33.03 -3.76
C ALA A 12 -46.45 33.02 -2.89
N THR A 13 -46.43 32.01 -2.01
CA THR A 13 -46.65 32.06 -0.55
C THR A 13 -48.00 32.47 0.04
N VAL A 14 -48.28 31.77 1.15
CA VAL A 14 -48.97 32.19 2.38
C VAL A 14 -50.28 31.44 2.71
N SER A 15 -50.13 30.60 3.74
CA SER A 15 -51.05 30.32 4.85
C SER A 15 -52.18 29.29 4.68
N ALA A 16 -51.99 28.19 5.43
CA ALA A 16 -52.90 27.67 6.45
C ALA A 16 -54.42 27.78 6.18
N GLY A 17 -55.05 26.63 5.95
CA GLY A 17 -56.51 26.52 5.95
C GLY A 17 -56.97 25.08 5.98
N ALA A 18 -57.06 24.53 7.20
CA ALA A 18 -57.54 23.20 7.48
C ALA A 18 -58.93 22.86 6.90
N ALA A 19 -59.07 21.59 6.54
CA ALA A 19 -60.26 20.75 6.60
C ALA A 19 -61.49 21.12 5.74
N VAL A 20 -61.78 20.31 4.71
CA VAL A 20 -63.11 19.68 4.53
C VAL A 20 -62.93 18.31 3.88
N GLY A 21 -63.24 17.26 4.63
CA GLY A 21 -63.40 15.92 4.11
C GLY A 21 -64.67 15.74 3.27
N THR A 22 -64.54 14.81 2.33
CA THR A 22 -65.55 13.86 1.84
C THR A 22 -66.79 14.41 1.10
N GLY A 23 -66.90 14.06 -0.17
CA GLY A 23 -68.11 14.24 -0.96
C GLY A 23 -68.00 13.67 -2.37
N ALA A 24 -68.26 12.36 -2.49
CA ALA A 24 -68.42 11.53 -3.68
C ALA A 24 -68.74 12.22 -5.03
N PHE A 25 -68.04 11.78 -6.09
CA PHE A 25 -68.58 11.80 -7.45
C PHE A 25 -68.79 10.35 -7.91
N SER A 26 -70.04 9.97 -8.16
CA SER A 26 -70.35 8.63 -8.70
C SER A 26 -70.25 8.56 -10.23
N ASN A 27 -70.13 9.71 -10.90
CA ASN A 27 -69.76 9.81 -12.31
C ASN A 27 -69.32 11.25 -12.62
N VAL A 28 -68.16 11.41 -13.25
CA VAL A 28 -67.65 12.67 -13.79
C VAL A 28 -67.22 12.39 -15.24
N SER A 29 -67.68 13.20 -16.19
CA SER A 29 -67.21 13.12 -17.58
C SER A 29 -66.51 14.42 -17.95
N SER A 30 -65.24 14.33 -18.33
CA SER A 30 -64.46 15.43 -18.88
C SER A 30 -64.07 15.10 -20.31
N GLN A 31 -64.23 16.05 -21.24
CA GLN A 31 -63.66 15.91 -22.58
C GLN A 31 -62.19 16.31 -22.50
N ARG A 32 -61.30 15.33 -22.58
CA ARG A 32 -59.85 15.54 -22.78
C ARG A 32 -59.53 15.39 -24.26
N GLN A 33 -58.61 16.20 -24.75
CA GLN A 33 -58.11 16.08 -26.11
C GLN A 33 -56.89 15.17 -26.07
N LEU A 34 -56.99 13.98 -26.67
CA LEU A 34 -55.85 13.08 -26.88
C LEU A 34 -55.24 13.44 -28.24
N THR A 35 -53.96 13.82 -28.23
CA THR A 35 -53.14 13.90 -29.44
C THR A 35 -52.24 12.68 -29.43
N VAL A 36 -52.32 11.84 -30.46
CA VAL A 36 -51.40 10.72 -30.67
C VAL A 36 -50.44 11.16 -31.77
N THR A 37 -49.15 11.22 -31.46
CA THR A 37 -48.07 11.43 -32.43
C THR A 37 -47.44 10.07 -32.71
N VAL A 38 -47.20 9.77 -33.98
CA VAL A 38 -46.45 8.58 -34.40
C VAL A 38 -45.07 9.07 -34.82
N ALA A 39 -44.04 8.56 -34.14
CA ALA A 39 -42.64 8.75 -34.54
C ALA A 39 -42.19 7.61 -35.47
N GLY A 40 -41.13 7.82 -36.24
CA GLY A 40 -40.44 6.73 -36.93
C GLY A 40 -39.56 5.94 -35.96
N ASP A 41 -39.09 4.77 -36.38
CA ASP A 41 -38.37 3.81 -35.52
C ASP A 41 -37.18 4.43 -34.77
N ALA A 42 -36.40 5.34 -35.38
CA ALA A 42 -35.26 5.96 -34.70
C ALA A 42 -35.64 6.88 -33.52
N SER A 43 -36.88 7.40 -33.48
CA SER A 43 -37.36 8.36 -32.47
C SER A 43 -38.60 7.88 -31.72
N GLY A 44 -38.91 6.58 -31.83
CA GLY A 44 -39.98 5.94 -31.06
C GLY A 44 -39.64 5.81 -29.58
N LEU A 45 -40.66 5.54 -28.75
CA LEU A 45 -40.44 5.19 -27.33
C LEU A 45 -39.62 3.91 -27.19
N LEU A 46 -39.78 2.98 -28.13
CA LEU A 46 -38.78 1.95 -28.43
C LEU A 46 -38.08 2.41 -29.69
N SER A 47 -36.78 2.71 -29.62
CA SER A 47 -36.03 3.22 -30.76
C SER A 47 -35.20 2.13 -31.42
N LEU A 48 -35.27 2.03 -32.75
CA LEU A 48 -34.42 1.14 -33.55
C LEU A 48 -33.53 1.99 -34.46
N ARG A 49 -32.22 1.84 -34.34
CA ARG A 49 -31.23 2.65 -35.06
C ARG A 49 -30.09 1.79 -35.60
N PRO A 50 -29.42 2.19 -36.69
CA PRO A 50 -28.17 1.56 -37.11
C PRO A 50 -27.12 1.70 -36.01
N HIS A 51 -26.29 0.68 -35.81
CA HIS A 51 -25.14 0.77 -34.93
C HIS A 51 -24.09 1.74 -35.52
N ALA A 52 -23.27 2.40 -34.70
CA ALA A 52 -22.26 3.35 -35.18
C ALA A 52 -21.02 2.67 -35.80
N GLY A 53 -20.79 1.39 -35.46
CA GLY A 53 -19.68 0.57 -35.94
C GLY A 53 -19.77 0.19 -37.42
N PRO A 54 -18.75 -0.50 -37.95
CA PRO A 54 -18.64 -0.81 -39.38
C PRO A 54 -19.82 -1.61 -39.94
N ASN A 55 -20.41 -2.50 -39.14
CA ASN A 55 -21.56 -3.32 -39.54
C ASN A 55 -22.90 -2.56 -39.50
N GLY A 56 -22.93 -1.35 -38.93
CA GLY A 56 -24.10 -0.48 -38.97
C GLY A 56 -24.55 -0.11 -40.38
N GLU A 57 -23.65 -0.19 -41.37
CA GLU A 57 -24.00 0.05 -42.77
C GLU A 57 -25.03 -0.94 -43.33
N TYR A 58 -25.19 -2.10 -42.68
CA TYR A 58 -26.21 -3.08 -43.04
C TYR A 58 -27.61 -2.71 -42.54
N ALA A 59 -27.75 -1.67 -41.72
CA ALA A 59 -29.04 -1.15 -41.25
C ALA A 59 -29.33 0.24 -41.85
N ASP A 60 -30.51 0.41 -42.45
CA ASP A 60 -30.97 1.67 -43.07
C ASP A 60 -32.21 2.20 -42.34
N ASP A 61 -32.11 3.41 -41.80
CA ASP A 61 -33.16 4.13 -41.06
C ASP A 61 -33.78 5.30 -41.86
N ALA A 62 -33.45 5.45 -43.14
CA ALA A 62 -33.96 6.56 -43.97
C ALA A 62 -35.47 6.51 -44.25
N GLY A 63 -36.13 5.39 -43.90
CA GLY A 63 -37.58 5.17 -44.03
C GLY A 63 -38.35 5.34 -42.71
N ASP A 64 -39.66 5.07 -42.75
CA ASP A 64 -40.48 5.04 -41.52
C ASP A 64 -40.20 3.79 -40.64
N LYS A 65 -39.44 2.82 -41.17
CA LYS A 65 -39.02 1.58 -40.49
C LYS A 65 -37.54 1.32 -40.73
N LEU A 66 -36.85 0.74 -39.75
CA LEU A 66 -35.49 0.23 -39.92
C LEU A 66 -35.50 -0.97 -40.89
N ALA A 67 -34.57 -1.01 -41.83
CA ALA A 67 -34.40 -2.12 -42.77
C ALA A 67 -32.98 -2.70 -42.70
N LEU A 68 -32.86 -4.03 -42.63
CA LEU A 68 -31.56 -4.71 -42.68
C LEU A 68 -31.29 -5.24 -44.09
N SER A 69 -30.08 -5.02 -44.62
CA SER A 69 -29.68 -5.39 -45.98
C SER A 69 -28.29 -6.02 -46.00
N LEU A 70 -28.23 -7.35 -45.88
CA LEU A 70 -26.99 -8.15 -45.88
C LEU A 70 -26.45 -8.45 -47.30
N GLY A 71 -26.54 -7.47 -48.20
CA GLY A 71 -26.11 -7.56 -49.60
C GLY A 71 -26.80 -6.56 -50.53
N ASP A 72 -26.33 -6.48 -51.78
CA ASP A 72 -26.88 -5.65 -52.85
C ASP A 72 -27.01 -6.44 -54.19
N GLY A 73 -27.37 -5.75 -55.27
CA GLY A 73 -27.51 -6.36 -56.60
C GLY A 73 -26.20 -6.86 -57.25
N GLY A 74 -25.04 -6.74 -56.57
CA GLY A 74 -23.70 -7.10 -57.03
C GLY A 74 -22.87 -7.95 -56.06
N ALA A 75 -23.16 -7.95 -54.76
CA ALA A 75 -22.51 -8.75 -53.72
C ALA A 75 -23.52 -9.18 -52.64
N GLY A 76 -23.40 -10.40 -52.11
CA GLY A 76 -24.30 -10.91 -51.07
C GLY A 76 -23.75 -12.18 -50.44
N LEU A 77 -24.52 -12.79 -49.56
CA LEU A 77 -24.13 -14.00 -48.82
C LEU A 77 -23.88 -15.19 -49.77
N THR A 78 -22.82 -15.96 -49.51
CA THR A 78 -22.49 -17.17 -50.27
C THR A 78 -23.31 -18.35 -49.76
N ARG A 79 -23.85 -19.18 -50.67
CA ARG A 79 -24.65 -20.36 -50.30
C ARG A 79 -23.84 -21.40 -49.53
N GLY A 80 -24.46 -22.01 -48.52
CA GLY A 80 -23.84 -23.06 -47.70
C GLY A 80 -22.73 -22.51 -46.81
N SER A 81 -22.91 -21.30 -46.31
CA SER A 81 -22.01 -20.60 -45.41
C SER A 81 -22.81 -19.95 -44.28
N GLN A 82 -22.17 -19.85 -43.13
CA GLN A 82 -22.64 -19.16 -41.95
C GLN A 82 -21.96 -17.80 -41.87
N TYR A 83 -22.72 -16.79 -41.44
CA TYR A 83 -22.26 -15.41 -41.32
C TYR A 83 -22.73 -14.83 -40.00
N GLU A 84 -21.82 -14.09 -39.36
CA GLU A 84 -22.02 -13.34 -38.15
C GLU A 84 -21.70 -11.88 -38.45
N PHE A 85 -22.65 -11.00 -38.13
CA PHE A 85 -22.51 -9.57 -38.28
C PHE A 85 -22.75 -8.95 -36.92
N ASP A 86 -21.68 -8.73 -36.16
CA ASP A 86 -21.78 -8.17 -34.80
C ASP A 86 -22.25 -6.72 -34.84
N ALA A 87 -23.05 -6.32 -33.86
CA ALA A 87 -23.48 -4.94 -33.64
C ALA A 87 -23.95 -4.22 -34.93
N VAL A 88 -25.05 -4.70 -35.51
CA VAL A 88 -25.68 -4.16 -36.73
C VAL A 88 -26.68 -3.04 -36.41
N LEU A 89 -27.47 -3.20 -35.35
CA LEU A 89 -28.47 -2.23 -34.92
C LEU A 89 -28.46 -2.05 -33.40
N ARG A 90 -29.11 -0.98 -32.93
CA ARG A 90 -29.40 -0.75 -31.51
C ARG A 90 -30.89 -0.72 -31.26
N VAL A 91 -31.31 -1.31 -30.14
CA VAL A 91 -32.66 -1.23 -29.60
C VAL A 91 -32.60 -0.45 -28.29
N GLY A 92 -33.19 0.76 -28.27
CA GLY A 92 -33.14 1.66 -27.12
C GLY A 92 -34.51 1.93 -26.51
N ASN A 93 -34.54 2.15 -25.19
CA ASN A 93 -35.74 2.49 -24.44
C ASN A 93 -35.79 4.00 -24.17
N GLN A 94 -36.60 4.72 -24.92
CA GLN A 94 -36.86 6.17 -24.75
C GLN A 94 -38.18 6.40 -23.97
N GLY A 95 -38.64 5.37 -23.25
CA GLY A 95 -39.83 5.37 -22.41
C GLY A 95 -39.63 6.07 -21.07
N THR A 96 -40.44 5.69 -20.09
CA THR A 96 -40.39 6.23 -18.72
C THR A 96 -40.30 5.14 -17.65
N GLN A 97 -40.07 3.90 -18.06
CA GLN A 97 -39.84 2.75 -17.19
C GLN A 97 -38.99 1.71 -17.94
N PRO A 98 -38.22 0.86 -17.24
CA PRO A 98 -37.53 -0.27 -17.85
C PRO A 98 -38.48 -1.19 -18.61
N VAL A 99 -37.97 -1.87 -19.64
CA VAL A 99 -38.72 -2.87 -20.42
C VAL A 99 -37.83 -4.04 -20.81
N TYR A 100 -38.37 -5.24 -20.78
CA TYR A 100 -37.79 -6.41 -21.41
C TYR A 100 -37.97 -6.34 -22.92
N VAL A 101 -36.89 -6.54 -23.64
CA VAL A 101 -36.82 -6.54 -25.10
C VAL A 101 -36.40 -7.92 -25.58
N TRP A 102 -37.03 -8.39 -26.67
CA TRP A 102 -36.62 -9.61 -27.37
C TRP A 102 -37.07 -9.54 -28.84
N THR A 103 -36.58 -10.48 -29.66
CA THR A 103 -36.91 -10.51 -31.09
C THR A 103 -37.66 -11.78 -31.49
N GLU A 104 -38.42 -11.66 -32.56
CA GLU A 104 -39.07 -12.78 -33.24
C GLU A 104 -38.82 -12.62 -34.74
N VAL A 105 -38.26 -13.64 -35.37
CA VAL A 105 -37.97 -13.64 -36.81
C VAL A 105 -38.93 -14.57 -37.54
N ASP A 106 -39.74 -14.02 -38.45
CA ASP A 106 -40.62 -14.80 -39.33
C ASP A 106 -40.00 -14.91 -40.74
N SER A 107 -39.78 -16.16 -41.18
CA SER A 107 -39.15 -16.50 -42.45
C SER A 107 -39.71 -17.80 -43.04
N GLU A 108 -40.19 -17.74 -44.29
CA GLU A 108 -40.48 -18.88 -45.17
C GLU A 108 -39.23 -19.60 -45.71
N ALA A 109 -38.03 -19.00 -45.65
CA ALA A 109 -36.81 -19.59 -46.23
C ALA A 109 -35.76 -20.06 -45.22
N PHE A 110 -35.72 -19.45 -44.04
CA PHE A 110 -34.82 -19.83 -42.95
C PHE A 110 -35.64 -20.54 -41.86
N ALA A 111 -35.02 -21.54 -41.23
CA ALA A 111 -35.53 -22.04 -39.95
C ALA A 111 -35.23 -21.03 -38.84
N ASP A 112 -35.91 -21.14 -37.70
CA ASP A 112 -35.82 -20.18 -36.59
C ASP A 112 -34.38 -20.06 -36.04
N ASP A 113 -33.57 -21.11 -36.14
CA ASP A 113 -32.15 -21.18 -35.75
C ASP A 113 -31.15 -20.80 -36.86
N ALA A 114 -31.64 -20.55 -38.08
CA ALA A 114 -30.81 -20.24 -39.24
C ALA A 114 -30.80 -18.74 -39.59
N LEU A 115 -31.61 -17.93 -38.91
CA LEU A 115 -31.63 -16.47 -39.02
C LEU A 115 -32.20 -15.86 -37.73
N HIS A 116 -31.35 -15.23 -36.94
CA HIS A 116 -31.75 -14.59 -35.68
C HIS A 116 -30.87 -13.38 -35.36
N LEU A 117 -31.32 -12.58 -34.40
CA LEU A 117 -30.50 -11.52 -33.79
C LEU A 117 -29.86 -12.07 -32.52
N TYR A 118 -28.71 -11.53 -32.13
CA TYR A 118 -27.99 -11.91 -30.91
C TYR A 118 -27.35 -10.68 -30.27
N GLN A 119 -26.92 -10.77 -29.01
CA GLN A 119 -26.18 -9.70 -28.32
C GLN A 119 -24.67 -9.89 -28.43
N SER A 120 -24.11 -10.82 -27.65
CA SER A 120 -22.67 -11.10 -27.57
C SER A 120 -22.29 -12.44 -28.24
N ASP A 121 -23.12 -13.47 -28.09
CA ASP A 121 -22.87 -14.80 -28.65
C ASP A 121 -23.87 -15.11 -29.78
N ALA A 122 -23.35 -15.34 -30.98
CA ALA A 122 -24.15 -15.68 -32.16
C ALA A 122 -24.84 -17.04 -32.07
N GLU A 123 -24.40 -17.96 -31.20
CA GLU A 123 -25.08 -19.23 -30.96
C GLU A 123 -26.31 -19.09 -30.06
N VAL A 124 -26.51 -17.93 -29.41
CA VAL A 124 -27.61 -17.65 -28.48
C VAL A 124 -28.58 -16.62 -29.08
N PRO A 125 -29.75 -17.05 -29.61
CA PRO A 125 -30.75 -16.14 -30.16
C PRO A 125 -31.29 -15.17 -29.10
N PHE A 126 -31.40 -13.90 -29.48
CA PHE A 126 -32.05 -12.85 -28.69
C PHE A 126 -33.57 -12.90 -28.88
N ASP A 127 -34.20 -13.98 -28.43
CA ASP A 127 -35.62 -14.26 -28.60
C ASP A 127 -36.40 -14.31 -27.28
N ALA A 128 -37.67 -14.74 -27.30
CA ALA A 128 -38.50 -14.78 -26.10
C ALA A 128 -37.95 -15.71 -25.00
N SER A 129 -37.04 -16.63 -25.31
CA SER A 129 -36.35 -17.45 -24.31
C SER A 129 -35.13 -16.77 -23.69
N ASN A 130 -34.61 -15.71 -24.31
CA ASN A 130 -33.49 -14.91 -23.85
C ASN A 130 -33.78 -13.39 -24.00
N PRO A 131 -34.78 -12.86 -23.26
CA PRO A 131 -35.06 -11.43 -23.27
C PRO A 131 -33.99 -10.65 -22.49
N ALA A 132 -33.77 -9.38 -22.82
CA ALA A 132 -32.94 -8.50 -21.99
C ALA A 132 -33.74 -7.30 -21.49
N GLU A 133 -33.56 -6.96 -20.23
CA GLU A 133 -34.07 -5.70 -19.69
C GLU A 133 -33.27 -4.52 -20.24
N VAL A 134 -33.98 -3.44 -20.55
CA VAL A 134 -33.41 -2.19 -21.04
C VAL A 134 -33.98 -1.05 -20.19
N GLY A 135 -33.13 -0.47 -19.35
CA GLY A 135 -33.45 0.69 -18.52
C GLY A 135 -33.85 1.92 -19.34
N VAL A 136 -34.43 2.93 -18.69
CA VAL A 136 -34.83 4.19 -19.35
C VAL A 136 -33.58 4.92 -19.84
N GLY A 137 -33.55 5.31 -21.11
CA GLY A 137 -32.40 5.93 -21.75
C GLY A 137 -31.38 4.92 -22.31
N GLY A 138 -31.35 3.70 -21.75
CA GLY A 138 -30.43 2.63 -22.15
C GLY A 138 -30.75 2.01 -23.52
N ASP A 139 -29.79 1.25 -24.05
CA ASP A 139 -29.94 0.47 -25.27
C ASP A 139 -29.21 -0.87 -25.26
N ARG A 140 -29.50 -1.70 -26.26
CA ARG A 140 -28.82 -2.98 -26.54
C ARG A 140 -28.36 -3.00 -27.98
N ALA A 141 -27.08 -3.28 -28.20
CA ALA A 141 -26.53 -3.55 -29.53
C ALA A 141 -26.84 -5.00 -29.94
N LEU A 142 -27.35 -5.20 -31.15
CA LEU A 142 -27.70 -6.52 -31.67
C LEU A 142 -26.94 -6.83 -32.95
N GLY A 143 -26.33 -8.00 -32.99
CA GLY A 143 -25.79 -8.63 -34.20
C GLY A 143 -26.86 -9.42 -34.98
N VAL A 144 -26.49 -9.89 -36.16
CA VAL A 144 -27.34 -10.73 -37.02
C VAL A 144 -26.59 -12.00 -37.43
N TYR A 145 -27.14 -13.16 -37.10
CA TYR A 145 -26.64 -14.46 -37.53
C TYR A 145 -27.42 -14.95 -38.73
N VAL A 146 -26.73 -15.50 -39.74
CA VAL A 146 -27.39 -16.11 -40.91
C VAL A 146 -26.67 -17.40 -41.35
N ASP A 147 -27.38 -18.53 -41.33
CA ASP A 147 -26.95 -19.77 -41.96
C ASP A 147 -27.68 -20.00 -43.29
N THR A 148 -26.94 -19.93 -44.40
CA THR A 148 -27.48 -20.17 -45.74
C THR A 148 -27.48 -21.65 -46.15
N THR A 149 -27.17 -22.57 -45.23
CA THR A 149 -27.14 -24.02 -45.45
C THR A 149 -28.54 -24.58 -45.61
N GLY A 150 -28.96 -24.79 -46.86
CA GLY A 150 -30.29 -25.32 -47.20
C GLY A 150 -31.21 -24.33 -47.93
N VAL A 151 -30.74 -23.11 -48.17
CA VAL A 151 -31.49 -22.08 -48.91
C VAL A 151 -31.25 -22.22 -50.43
N GLU A 152 -32.33 -22.28 -51.21
CA GLU A 152 -32.29 -22.51 -52.67
C GLU A 152 -32.45 -21.24 -53.53
N THR A 153 -32.91 -20.13 -52.94
CA THR A 153 -33.28 -18.87 -53.62
C THR A 153 -32.17 -17.82 -53.58
N ASP A 154 -32.23 -16.85 -54.51
CA ASP A 154 -31.19 -15.81 -54.67
C ASP A 154 -31.49 -14.50 -53.89
N SER A 155 -32.71 -14.30 -53.39
CA SER A 155 -33.12 -13.16 -52.55
C SER A 155 -34.31 -13.56 -51.70
N TYR A 156 -34.34 -13.09 -50.45
CA TYR A 156 -35.34 -13.45 -49.47
C TYR A 156 -35.68 -12.25 -48.56
N ASP A 157 -36.93 -12.16 -48.12
CA ASP A 157 -37.42 -11.11 -47.21
C ASP A 157 -37.83 -11.78 -45.88
N ALA A 158 -37.15 -11.47 -44.77
CA ALA A 158 -37.54 -11.88 -43.43
C ALA A 158 -38.18 -10.71 -42.68
N THR A 159 -39.11 -11.01 -41.77
CA THR A 159 -39.68 -9.98 -40.87
C THR A 159 -39.12 -10.20 -39.47
N ILE A 160 -38.38 -9.22 -38.97
CA ILE A 160 -37.95 -9.17 -37.57
C ILE A 160 -38.96 -8.30 -36.81
N THR A 161 -39.54 -8.87 -35.77
CA THR A 161 -40.40 -8.16 -34.82
C THR A 161 -39.62 -7.97 -33.53
N VAL A 162 -39.48 -6.72 -33.08
CA VAL A 162 -38.92 -6.40 -31.77
C VAL A 162 -40.08 -6.20 -30.81
N HIS A 163 -40.09 -6.98 -29.73
CA HIS A 163 -41.07 -6.88 -28.66
C HIS A 163 -40.46 -6.08 -27.51
N ALA A 164 -41.30 -5.32 -26.80
CA ALA A 164 -40.93 -4.60 -25.59
C ALA A 164 -42.10 -4.66 -24.60
N SER A 165 -41.83 -5.06 -23.36
CA SER A 165 -42.84 -5.31 -22.33
C SER A 165 -42.29 -4.96 -20.94
N ASP A 166 -43.17 -4.55 -20.03
CA ASP A 166 -42.84 -4.32 -18.62
C ASP A 166 -42.70 -5.62 -17.81
N GLU A 167 -43.05 -6.75 -18.39
CA GLU A 167 -42.83 -8.10 -17.86
C GLU A 167 -42.14 -8.98 -18.94
N PRO A 168 -41.29 -9.95 -18.55
CA PRO A 168 -40.68 -10.86 -19.51
C PRO A 168 -41.75 -11.79 -20.14
N PRO A 169 -41.51 -12.32 -21.36
CA PRO A 169 -42.47 -13.16 -22.07
C PRO A 169 -42.90 -14.41 -21.29
N GLU A 170 -44.20 -14.76 -21.34
CA GLU A 170 -44.74 -15.94 -20.63
C GLU A 170 -44.16 -17.26 -21.20
N GLY A 171 -43.31 -17.95 -20.42
CA GLY A 171 -42.80 -19.29 -20.74
C GLY A 171 -41.28 -19.39 -20.95
N SER A 172 -40.54 -18.32 -20.70
CA SER A 172 -39.07 -18.27 -20.66
C SER A 172 -38.54 -19.05 -19.44
N ALA A 173 -38.39 -20.36 -19.61
CA ALA A 173 -37.46 -21.18 -18.82
C ALA A 173 -37.15 -22.43 -19.67
N PRO A 174 -35.88 -22.65 -20.05
CA PRO A 174 -34.95 -23.24 -19.08
C PRO A 174 -33.50 -22.72 -19.13
N GLY A 175 -32.96 -22.37 -17.95
CA GLY A 175 -31.55 -22.02 -17.68
C GLY A 175 -31.31 -20.53 -17.94
N ASP A 176 -31.20 -19.64 -16.95
CA ASP A 176 -30.92 -19.80 -15.53
C ASP A 176 -32.05 -19.23 -14.67
N GLU A 177 -31.91 -19.36 -13.35
CA GLU A 177 -32.73 -18.64 -12.36
C GLU A 177 -32.95 -17.18 -12.84
N PRO A 178 -34.12 -16.55 -12.66
CA PRO A 178 -34.13 -15.08 -12.64
C PRO A 178 -33.05 -14.69 -11.63
N ASP A 179 -32.14 -13.76 -11.93
CA ASP A 179 -31.10 -13.28 -11.00
C ASP A 179 -31.66 -13.42 -9.59
N GLU A 180 -31.22 -14.46 -8.87
CA GLU A 180 -31.74 -14.65 -7.52
C GLU A 180 -31.31 -13.34 -6.87
N GLU A 181 -32.27 -12.58 -6.32
CA GLU A 181 -31.95 -11.56 -5.33
C GLU A 181 -30.83 -12.14 -4.48
N PRO A 182 -29.64 -11.51 -4.47
CA PRO A 182 -28.44 -12.16 -3.96
C PRO A 182 -28.76 -12.69 -2.58
N SER A 183 -28.39 -13.95 -2.32
CA SER A 183 -28.83 -14.62 -1.09
C SER A 183 -28.35 -13.85 0.14
N GLU A 184 -27.23 -13.15 0.01
CA GLU A 184 -26.56 -12.31 1.00
C GLU A 184 -25.96 -11.07 0.29
N TYR A 185 -25.76 -10.00 1.05
CA TYR A 185 -25.11 -8.76 0.62
C TYR A 185 -23.80 -8.64 1.40
N VAL A 186 -22.86 -7.85 0.89
CA VAL A 186 -21.62 -7.54 1.64
C VAL A 186 -21.96 -7.09 3.06
N ASP A 187 -21.21 -7.52 4.06
CA ASP A 187 -21.56 -7.26 5.47
C ASP A 187 -21.42 -5.78 5.85
N SER A 188 -20.32 -5.17 5.42
CA SER A 188 -20.03 -3.75 5.64
C SER A 188 -19.01 -3.21 4.66
N LEU A 189 -18.97 -1.89 4.53
CA LEU A 189 -18.00 -1.15 3.72
C LEU A 189 -17.28 -0.13 4.59
N VAL A 190 -15.98 0.06 4.34
CA VAL A 190 -15.14 1.04 5.02
C VAL A 190 -14.80 2.22 4.11
N PHE A 191 -14.68 3.41 4.67
CA PHE A 191 -14.47 4.64 3.93
C PHE A 191 -13.41 5.52 4.61
N ASP A 192 -12.14 5.14 4.48
CA ASP A 192 -11.00 5.88 5.04
C ASP A 192 -10.89 7.29 4.45
N SER A 193 -11.05 8.32 5.28
CA SER A 193 -10.87 9.71 4.88
C SER A 193 -11.80 10.13 3.73
N THR A 194 -13.08 9.82 3.90
CA THR A 194 -14.10 10.04 2.86
C THR A 194 -14.78 11.41 2.93
N ALA A 195 -15.10 11.95 1.75
CA ALA A 195 -16.06 13.01 1.53
C ALA A 195 -17.48 12.47 1.34
N SER A 196 -18.48 13.34 1.51
CA SER A 196 -19.88 13.05 1.17
C SER A 196 -20.24 13.50 -0.24
N LEU A 197 -21.31 12.95 -0.82
CA LEU A 197 -21.78 13.31 -2.15
C LEU A 197 -23.02 14.21 -2.11
N LEU A 198 -23.13 15.15 -3.04
CA LEU A 198 -24.18 16.17 -3.16
C LEU A 198 -24.89 16.10 -4.53
N ALA A 199 -25.94 16.89 -4.68
CA ALA A 199 -26.51 17.24 -5.98
C ALA A 199 -26.12 18.67 -6.39
N GLU A 200 -26.25 19.01 -7.68
CA GLU A 200 -25.97 20.36 -8.22
C GLU A 200 -26.61 21.50 -7.38
N ASP A 201 -27.84 21.29 -6.91
CA ASP A 201 -28.63 22.26 -6.15
C ASP A 201 -29.07 21.72 -4.76
N GLY A 202 -28.20 20.98 -4.06
CA GLY A 202 -28.43 20.54 -2.68
C GLY A 202 -28.04 19.09 -2.41
N PHE A 203 -28.99 18.29 -1.95
CA PHE A 203 -28.77 16.88 -1.56
C PHE A 203 -29.24 15.96 -2.68
N LEU A 204 -28.58 14.80 -2.81
CA LEU A 204 -28.94 13.75 -3.76
C LEU A 204 -30.37 13.24 -3.53
N ASP A 205 -31.02 12.81 -4.61
CA ASP A 205 -32.25 12.04 -4.48
C ASP A 205 -31.90 10.65 -3.94
N GLU A 206 -32.72 10.14 -3.02
CA GLU A 206 -32.49 8.84 -2.37
C GLU A 206 -32.34 7.71 -3.39
N SER A 207 -33.03 7.79 -4.55
CA SER A 207 -32.92 6.79 -5.62
C SER A 207 -31.58 6.80 -6.35
N SER A 208 -30.73 7.80 -6.14
CA SER A 208 -29.38 7.88 -6.71
C SER A 208 -28.29 7.46 -5.71
N VAL A 209 -28.67 7.26 -4.44
CA VAL A 209 -27.74 6.91 -3.35
C VAL A 209 -27.66 5.39 -3.25
N VAL A 210 -26.44 4.85 -3.39
CA VAL A 210 -26.14 3.41 -3.26
C VAL A 210 -25.81 3.07 -1.81
N VAL A 211 -24.93 3.87 -1.20
CA VAL A 211 -24.45 3.70 0.18
C VAL A 211 -24.50 5.03 0.90
N SER A 212 -24.99 5.03 2.14
CA SER A 212 -24.92 6.17 3.06
C SER A 212 -24.06 5.84 4.28
N ALA A 213 -23.51 6.86 4.93
CA ALA A 213 -22.94 6.71 6.27
C ALA A 213 -24.03 6.35 7.29
N MET A 214 -23.63 5.77 8.42
CA MET A 214 -24.54 5.49 9.54
C MET A 214 -25.12 6.79 10.11
N ASP A 215 -26.31 6.72 10.74
CA ASP A 215 -27.00 7.88 11.35
C ASP A 215 -26.17 8.62 12.43
N THR A 216 -25.09 8.01 12.91
CA THR A 216 -24.15 8.53 13.89
C THR A 216 -23.03 9.36 13.29
N ALA A 217 -22.80 9.24 11.97
CA ALA A 217 -21.78 9.96 11.26
C ALA A 217 -22.11 11.47 11.16
N ALA A 218 -21.06 12.27 11.04
CA ALA A 218 -21.13 13.71 10.92
C ALA A 218 -20.24 14.20 9.77
N SER A 219 -20.73 15.21 9.06
CA SER A 219 -19.94 15.99 8.11
C SER A 219 -19.19 17.09 8.85
N THR A 220 -17.87 17.15 8.67
CA THR A 220 -16.98 18.17 9.21
C THR A 220 -16.25 18.91 8.10
N ASP A 221 -16.01 20.21 8.32
CA ASP A 221 -15.13 21.08 7.53
C ASP A 221 -13.77 21.01 8.24
N ALA A 222 -12.89 20.11 7.77
CA ALA A 222 -11.70 19.70 8.53
C ALA A 222 -10.61 20.77 8.48
N ASP A 223 -10.42 21.43 7.34
CA ASP A 223 -9.45 22.50 7.17
C ASP A 223 -9.95 23.86 7.70
N GLY A 224 -11.27 24.00 7.90
CA GLY A 224 -11.93 25.18 8.43
C GLY A 224 -11.98 26.36 7.47
N ASN A 225 -11.85 26.12 6.17
CA ASN A 225 -11.83 27.15 5.13
C ASN A 225 -13.27 27.60 4.76
N GLY A 226 -14.28 26.73 4.99
CA GLY A 226 -15.70 27.03 4.85
C GLY A 226 -16.32 26.81 3.46
N ASP A 227 -15.72 25.98 2.62
CA ASP A 227 -16.29 25.47 1.36
C ASP A 227 -17.11 24.19 1.52
N ALA A 228 -16.94 23.47 2.63
CA ALA A 228 -17.80 22.36 3.02
C ALA A 228 -19.30 22.72 3.08
N THR A 229 -20.13 21.92 2.42
CA THR A 229 -21.58 21.99 2.55
C THR A 229 -22.06 21.14 3.72
N ALA A 230 -22.53 21.81 4.78
CA ALA A 230 -23.07 21.12 5.94
C ALA A 230 -24.44 20.46 5.67
N TYR A 231 -24.58 19.24 6.17
CA TYR A 231 -25.83 18.50 6.17
C TYR A 231 -26.74 18.87 7.35
N PRO A 232 -28.07 18.93 7.17
CA PRO A 232 -29.02 19.06 8.28
C PRO A 232 -28.99 17.84 9.20
N ASP A 233 -29.22 18.04 10.51
CA ASP A 233 -29.33 16.96 11.48
C ASP A 233 -30.32 15.85 11.01
N GLY A 234 -29.82 14.62 10.87
CA GLY A 234 -30.60 13.44 10.51
C GLY A 234 -30.91 13.29 9.03
N GLU A 235 -30.29 14.10 8.16
CA GLU A 235 -30.22 13.83 6.73
C GLU A 235 -29.10 12.80 6.49
N PRO A 236 -29.33 11.71 5.71
CA PRO A 236 -28.29 10.75 5.40
C PRO A 236 -27.11 11.41 4.67
N LEU A 237 -25.90 10.92 4.93
CA LEU A 237 -24.68 11.35 4.24
C LEU A 237 -24.37 10.33 3.14
N PRO A 238 -24.63 10.63 1.85
CA PRO A 238 -24.30 9.70 0.77
C PRO A 238 -22.78 9.55 0.64
N LEU A 239 -22.30 8.31 0.56
CA LEU A 239 -20.89 7.97 0.36
C LEU A 239 -20.64 7.35 -1.01
N VAL A 240 -21.65 6.67 -1.57
CA VAL A 240 -21.63 6.12 -2.94
C VAL A 240 -22.93 6.47 -3.64
N ALA A 241 -22.83 6.97 -4.88
CA ALA A 241 -23.99 7.33 -5.70
C ALA A 241 -23.79 6.89 -7.15
N ALA A 242 -24.90 6.60 -7.84
CA ALA A 242 -24.90 6.20 -9.25
C ALA A 242 -25.93 7.00 -10.06
N ASP A 243 -25.54 7.47 -11.24
CA ASP A 243 -26.39 8.20 -12.19
C ASP A 243 -26.01 7.82 -13.63
N GLY A 244 -26.78 6.89 -14.21
CA GLY A 244 -26.50 6.35 -15.53
C GLY A 244 -25.15 5.62 -15.57
N PRO A 245 -24.24 5.96 -16.50
CA PRO A 245 -22.92 5.32 -16.60
C PRO A 245 -21.88 5.91 -15.63
N VAL A 246 -22.29 6.76 -14.69
CA VAL A 246 -21.38 7.40 -13.71
C VAL A 246 -21.64 6.82 -12.33
N VAL A 247 -20.59 6.28 -11.70
CA VAL A 247 -20.60 5.87 -10.29
C VAL A 247 -19.56 6.69 -9.53
N ALA A 248 -19.97 7.28 -8.42
CA ALA A 248 -19.15 8.17 -7.61
C ALA A 248 -18.95 7.59 -6.21
N PHE A 249 -17.72 7.62 -5.73
CA PHE A 249 -17.31 7.25 -4.39
C PHE A 249 -16.68 8.46 -3.70
N GLY A 250 -17.04 8.72 -2.46
CA GLY A 250 -16.44 9.80 -1.67
C GLY A 250 -15.00 9.53 -1.21
N VAL A 251 -14.38 8.45 -1.65
CA VAL A 251 -13.05 7.98 -1.21
C VAL A 251 -12.34 7.31 -2.40
N PRO A 252 -10.99 7.27 -2.44
CA PRO A 252 -10.23 6.28 -3.22
C PRO A 252 -10.60 4.85 -2.77
N PHE A 253 -11.68 4.34 -3.34
CA PHE A 253 -12.36 3.13 -2.88
C PHE A 253 -11.58 1.88 -3.33
N ALA A 254 -11.43 0.91 -2.42
CA ALA A 254 -10.63 -0.31 -2.62
C ALA A 254 -9.10 -0.06 -2.79
N GLN A 255 -8.56 0.94 -2.08
CA GLN A 255 -7.13 1.22 -2.01
C GLN A 255 -6.39 0.24 -1.07
N ASN A 256 -5.08 0.08 -1.28
CA ASN A 256 -4.24 -0.87 -0.55
C ASN A 256 -4.11 -0.65 0.97
N SER A 257 -4.47 0.55 1.49
CA SER A 257 -4.49 0.79 2.94
C SER A 257 -5.73 0.23 3.63
N VAL A 258 -6.73 -0.21 2.85
CA VAL A 258 -7.86 -0.98 3.34
C VAL A 258 -7.51 -2.46 3.20
N ASN A 259 -7.62 -3.21 4.29
CA ASN A 259 -7.35 -4.64 4.29
C ASN A 259 -8.28 -5.36 3.30
N PHE A 260 -7.67 -5.94 2.28
CA PHE A 260 -8.38 -6.64 1.22
C PHE A 260 -9.22 -7.81 1.78
N GLY A 261 -10.51 -7.81 1.47
CA GLY A 261 -11.44 -8.86 1.90
C GLY A 261 -11.87 -8.78 3.37
N GLU A 262 -11.42 -7.78 4.14
CA GLU A 262 -11.98 -7.50 5.47
C GLU A 262 -13.37 -6.85 5.35
N TYR A 263 -13.55 -6.01 4.32
CA TYR A 263 -14.80 -5.33 3.98
C TYR A 263 -15.18 -5.65 2.53
N GLY A 264 -16.43 -5.42 2.15
CA GLY A 264 -16.90 -5.70 0.77
C GLY A 264 -16.50 -4.64 -0.26
N ASN A 265 -15.44 -3.87 -0.01
CA ASN A 265 -15.05 -2.73 -0.86
C ASN A 265 -14.67 -3.20 -2.28
N GLU A 266 -13.84 -4.24 -2.37
CA GLU A 266 -13.40 -4.82 -3.63
C GLU A 266 -14.55 -5.53 -4.36
N GLU A 267 -15.45 -6.19 -3.62
CA GLU A 267 -16.67 -6.83 -4.15
C GLU A 267 -17.56 -5.80 -4.84
N VAL A 268 -17.86 -4.70 -4.13
CA VAL A 268 -18.74 -3.65 -4.63
C VAL A 268 -18.12 -2.95 -5.83
N LEU A 269 -16.81 -2.68 -5.82
CA LEU A 269 -16.15 -2.06 -6.97
C LEU A 269 -16.17 -2.99 -8.19
N LEU A 270 -15.97 -4.30 -8.01
CA LEU A 270 -16.10 -5.26 -9.10
C LEU A 270 -17.54 -5.45 -9.57
N ASN A 271 -18.53 -5.45 -8.67
CA ASN A 271 -19.95 -5.47 -9.03
C ASN A 271 -20.31 -4.25 -9.91
N VAL A 272 -19.75 -3.08 -9.60
CA VAL A 272 -19.89 -1.88 -10.43
C VAL A 272 -19.29 -2.08 -11.82
N LEU A 273 -18.11 -2.69 -11.92
CA LEU A 273 -17.52 -3.03 -13.22
C LEU A 273 -18.40 -4.03 -13.99
N ASP A 274 -18.92 -5.06 -13.34
CA ASP A 274 -19.75 -6.08 -13.99
C ASP A 274 -21.08 -5.51 -14.49
N GLU A 275 -21.77 -4.73 -13.65
CA GLU A 275 -23.07 -4.15 -13.97
C GLU A 275 -22.97 -3.15 -15.12
N TYR A 276 -21.96 -2.28 -15.11
CA TYR A 276 -21.91 -1.15 -16.03
C TYR A 276 -20.90 -1.30 -17.18
N ALA A 277 -19.80 -2.02 -16.99
CA ALA A 277 -18.78 -2.26 -18.01
C ALA A 277 -18.87 -3.67 -18.62
N GLY A 278 -19.23 -4.67 -17.82
CA GLY A 278 -19.44 -6.08 -18.19
C GLY A 278 -18.15 -6.88 -18.46
N SER A 279 -17.21 -6.36 -19.25
CA SER A 279 -15.86 -6.92 -19.44
C SER A 279 -15.00 -5.99 -20.31
N GLY A 280 -13.69 -6.18 -20.27
CA GLY A 280 -12.73 -5.50 -21.14
C GLY A 280 -11.71 -4.68 -20.38
N THR A 281 -11.18 -3.64 -21.02
CA THR A 281 -10.11 -2.83 -20.41
C THR A 281 -10.70 -1.77 -19.46
N VAL A 282 -10.16 -1.68 -18.25
CA VAL A 282 -10.38 -0.60 -17.27
C VAL A 282 -9.17 0.30 -17.30
N LEU A 283 -9.37 1.59 -17.58
CA LEU A 283 -8.29 2.57 -17.56
C LEU A 283 -8.29 3.32 -16.24
N TRP A 284 -7.16 3.30 -15.53
CA TRP A 284 -6.93 4.12 -14.35
C TRP A 284 -6.25 5.43 -14.76
N ASP A 285 -6.86 6.59 -14.51
CA ASP A 285 -6.24 7.87 -14.88
C ASP A 285 -5.01 8.16 -14.01
N GLU A 286 -3.87 8.39 -14.65
CA GLU A 286 -2.63 8.88 -14.01
C GLU A 286 -2.11 10.13 -14.72
N SER A 287 -2.95 10.78 -15.52
CA SER A 287 -2.55 11.91 -16.36
C SER A 287 -2.79 13.29 -15.74
N HIS A 288 -3.41 13.36 -14.54
CA HIS A 288 -3.80 14.61 -13.87
C HIS A 288 -3.29 14.71 -12.42
N GLY A 289 -2.12 14.12 -12.14
CA GLY A 289 -1.43 14.29 -10.85
C GLY A 289 -2.13 13.59 -9.70
N GLN A 290 -2.69 12.42 -9.97
CA GLN A 290 -3.28 11.54 -8.97
C GLN A 290 -2.26 11.21 -7.88
N PHE A 291 -2.66 11.38 -6.63
CA PHE A 291 -1.93 10.80 -5.50
C PHE A 291 -2.23 9.30 -5.41
N TYR A 292 -3.50 8.93 -5.56
CA TYR A 292 -3.97 7.54 -5.59
C TYR A 292 -4.02 7.00 -7.02
N ASP A 293 -2.86 6.56 -7.50
CA ASP A 293 -2.68 5.93 -8.80
C ASP A 293 -3.09 4.44 -8.80
N LEU A 294 -2.82 3.72 -9.89
CA LEU A 294 -3.14 2.29 -9.97
C LEU A 294 -2.29 1.46 -9.00
N ALA A 295 -1.05 1.86 -8.75
CA ALA A 295 -0.17 1.18 -7.79
C ALA A 295 -0.73 1.22 -6.37
N SER A 296 -1.50 2.26 -6.04
CA SER A 296 -2.23 2.39 -4.78
C SER A 296 -3.45 1.46 -4.65
N HIS A 297 -3.80 0.73 -5.72
CA HIS A 297 -4.94 -0.20 -5.82
C HIS A 297 -4.51 -1.57 -6.38
N SER A 298 -3.25 -1.95 -6.22
CA SER A 298 -2.69 -3.18 -6.81
C SER A 298 -3.41 -4.45 -6.37
N ALA A 299 -3.96 -4.49 -5.15
CA ALA A 299 -4.76 -5.63 -4.69
C ALA A 299 -6.07 -5.76 -5.49
N PHE A 300 -6.78 -4.64 -5.69
CA PHE A 300 -7.98 -4.60 -6.54
C PHE A 300 -7.65 -4.85 -8.02
N GLU A 301 -6.52 -4.34 -8.52
CA GLU A 301 -6.02 -4.60 -9.87
C GLU A 301 -5.95 -6.11 -10.14
N ALA A 302 -5.21 -6.83 -9.29
CA ALA A 302 -5.07 -8.28 -9.39
C ALA A 302 -6.43 -8.99 -9.32
N TYR A 303 -7.29 -8.56 -8.40
CA TYR A 303 -8.63 -9.13 -8.24
C TYR A 303 -9.51 -8.95 -9.49
N ALA A 304 -9.54 -7.74 -10.06
CA ALA A 304 -10.30 -7.47 -11.27
C ALA A 304 -9.74 -8.25 -12.48
N GLU A 305 -8.42 -8.41 -12.57
CA GLU A 305 -7.78 -9.19 -13.64
C GLU A 305 -8.11 -10.69 -13.54
N GLU A 306 -8.13 -11.26 -12.34
CA GLU A 306 -8.59 -12.64 -12.11
C GLU A 306 -10.06 -12.83 -12.52
N ASN A 307 -10.85 -11.77 -12.41
CA ASN A 307 -12.26 -11.74 -12.82
C ASN A 307 -12.46 -11.32 -14.29
N GLY A 308 -11.40 -11.29 -15.10
CA GLY A 308 -11.48 -11.18 -16.56
C GLY A 308 -11.42 -9.76 -17.11
N TYR A 309 -11.06 -8.77 -16.29
CA TYR A 309 -10.72 -7.43 -16.76
C TYR A 309 -9.24 -7.31 -17.15
N GLU A 310 -8.93 -6.29 -17.94
CA GLU A 310 -7.55 -5.83 -18.15
C GLU A 310 -7.46 -4.45 -17.52
N VAL A 311 -6.78 -4.32 -16.38
CA VAL A 311 -6.68 -3.04 -15.67
C VAL A 311 -5.35 -2.40 -16.02
N THR A 312 -5.37 -1.14 -16.45
CA THR A 312 -4.13 -0.48 -16.91
C THR A 312 -4.09 1.00 -16.56
N ALA A 313 -2.92 1.46 -16.15
CA ALA A 313 -2.63 2.87 -15.94
C ALA A 313 -2.63 3.65 -17.27
N ALA A 314 -3.29 4.81 -17.27
CA ALA A 314 -3.45 5.68 -18.42
C ALA A 314 -2.74 7.03 -18.20
N SER A 315 -1.56 7.15 -18.79
CA SER A 315 -0.82 8.43 -18.86
C SER A 315 -1.39 9.46 -19.86
N SER A 316 -2.48 9.12 -20.57
CA SER A 316 -3.26 10.05 -21.41
C SER A 316 -4.63 9.49 -21.77
N LEU A 317 -5.70 10.09 -21.26
CA LEU A 317 -7.07 9.62 -21.52
C LEU A 317 -7.53 9.73 -23.00
N PRO A 318 -7.33 10.86 -23.73
CA PRO A 318 -7.81 10.96 -25.11
C PRO A 318 -7.15 9.98 -26.09
N GLY A 319 -5.96 9.47 -25.75
CA GLY A 319 -5.23 8.49 -26.55
C GLY A 319 -5.66 7.05 -26.33
N ASN A 320 -6.18 6.74 -25.13
CA ASN A 320 -6.34 5.36 -24.64
C ASN A 320 -7.81 4.90 -24.59
N LEU A 321 -8.77 5.82 -24.56
CA LEU A 321 -10.21 5.50 -24.45
C LEU A 321 -10.78 4.62 -25.59
N ALA A 322 -10.06 4.50 -26.71
CA ALA A 322 -10.46 3.64 -27.82
C ALA A 322 -10.27 2.16 -27.48
N GLY A 323 -11.31 1.52 -26.95
CA GLY A 323 -11.31 0.10 -26.57
C GLY A 323 -11.48 -0.16 -25.08
N ALA A 324 -11.50 0.91 -24.27
CA ALA A 324 -11.84 0.83 -22.86
C ALA A 324 -13.34 0.54 -22.65
N SER A 325 -13.65 -0.16 -21.57
CA SER A 325 -15.00 -0.43 -21.06
C SER A 325 -15.33 0.45 -19.86
N ALA A 326 -14.31 0.82 -19.08
CA ALA A 326 -14.43 1.73 -17.94
C ALA A 326 -13.23 2.68 -17.84
N VAL A 327 -13.44 3.82 -17.19
CA VAL A 327 -12.39 4.74 -16.72
C VAL A 327 -12.59 5.03 -15.24
N VAL A 328 -11.53 4.91 -14.46
CA VAL A 328 -11.47 5.32 -13.06
C VAL A 328 -10.66 6.62 -12.95
N VAL A 329 -11.25 7.63 -12.31
CA VAL A 329 -10.58 8.90 -12.01
C VAL A 329 -10.61 9.11 -10.50
N THR A 330 -9.44 9.02 -9.89
CA THR A 330 -9.21 9.40 -8.49
C THR A 330 -8.79 10.87 -8.43
N SER A 331 -9.33 11.61 -7.45
CA SER A 331 -8.68 12.74 -6.76
C SER A 331 -7.60 13.52 -7.57
N PRO A 332 -7.97 14.18 -8.68
CA PRO A 332 -7.03 14.77 -9.64
C PRO A 332 -6.51 16.13 -9.18
N ALA A 333 -5.18 16.27 -9.05
CA ALA A 333 -4.54 17.53 -8.70
C ALA A 333 -4.61 18.58 -9.81
N ASP A 334 -4.58 18.15 -11.07
CA ASP A 334 -4.64 19.01 -12.24
C ASP A 334 -6.04 19.01 -12.89
N ALA A 335 -6.45 20.18 -13.41
CA ALA A 335 -7.71 20.31 -14.12
C ALA A 335 -7.67 19.66 -15.52
N PHE A 336 -8.78 19.04 -15.91
CA PHE A 336 -8.97 18.44 -17.23
C PHE A 336 -9.15 19.52 -18.30
N THR A 337 -8.66 19.27 -19.51
CA THR A 337 -8.89 20.17 -20.64
C THR A 337 -10.28 20.00 -21.25
N ASP A 338 -10.80 21.04 -21.91
CA ASP A 338 -12.07 20.97 -22.66
C ASP A 338 -12.16 19.76 -23.62
N ASP A 339 -11.01 19.37 -24.21
CA ASP A 339 -10.93 18.23 -25.13
C ASP A 339 -11.04 16.91 -24.36
N GLU A 340 -10.39 16.75 -23.20
CA GLU A 340 -10.52 15.58 -22.33
C GLU A 340 -11.94 15.42 -21.79
N LEU A 341 -12.52 16.49 -21.25
CA LEU A 341 -13.90 16.52 -20.77
C LEU A 341 -14.90 16.13 -21.86
N SER A 342 -14.69 16.62 -23.09
CA SER A 342 -15.54 16.26 -24.24
C SER A 342 -15.43 14.79 -24.60
N VAL A 343 -14.24 14.19 -24.46
CA VAL A 343 -14.02 12.77 -24.78
C VAL A 343 -14.61 11.87 -23.68
N LEU A 344 -14.44 12.21 -22.41
CA LEU A 344 -15.08 11.50 -21.29
C LEU A 344 -16.61 11.54 -21.38
N SER A 345 -17.18 12.72 -21.67
CA SER A 345 -18.62 12.89 -21.89
C SER A 345 -19.14 12.04 -23.05
N MET A 346 -18.38 11.95 -24.15
CA MET A 346 -18.73 11.11 -25.30
C MET A 346 -18.61 9.62 -24.97
N PHE A 347 -17.56 9.22 -24.24
CA PHE A 347 -17.36 7.84 -23.78
C PHE A 347 -18.51 7.37 -22.88
N ALA A 348 -18.89 8.16 -21.87
CA ALA A 348 -20.04 7.89 -21.03
C ALA A 348 -21.34 7.80 -21.83
N SER A 349 -21.57 8.74 -22.76
CA SER A 349 -22.75 8.75 -23.63
C SER A 349 -22.83 7.53 -24.57
N ASP A 350 -21.69 6.93 -24.92
CA ASP A 350 -21.59 5.74 -25.76
C ASP A 350 -21.74 4.43 -24.96
N GLY A 351 -21.88 4.53 -23.62
CA GLY A 351 -22.13 3.43 -22.69
C GLY A 351 -20.91 2.96 -21.90
N GLY A 352 -19.78 3.68 -21.96
CA GLY A 352 -18.62 3.40 -21.12
C GLY A 352 -18.82 3.85 -19.68
N LEU A 353 -18.40 3.03 -18.72
CA LEU A 353 -18.49 3.35 -17.28
C LEU A 353 -17.45 4.40 -16.88
N VAL A 354 -17.86 5.46 -16.18
CA VAL A 354 -16.93 6.40 -15.55
C VAL A 354 -17.09 6.31 -14.04
N VAL A 355 -16.03 5.87 -13.37
CA VAL A 355 -15.92 5.84 -11.91
C VAL A 355 -15.16 7.07 -11.45
N LEU A 356 -15.75 7.82 -10.53
CA LEU A 356 -15.15 9.02 -9.93
C LEU A 356 -14.95 8.79 -8.43
N MET A 357 -13.73 9.00 -7.94
CA MET A 357 -13.36 8.80 -6.54
C MET A 357 -12.75 10.07 -5.98
N ASP A 358 -13.37 10.63 -4.94
CA ASP A 358 -12.88 11.83 -4.24
C ASP A 358 -12.12 11.47 -2.97
N GLN A 359 -11.73 12.46 -2.18
CA GLN A 359 -11.12 12.30 -0.86
C GLN A 359 -11.58 13.43 0.06
N SER A 360 -11.53 13.23 1.37
CA SER A 360 -11.82 14.29 2.34
C SER A 360 -10.91 15.52 2.22
N ASP A 361 -11.42 16.66 2.66
CA ASP A 361 -10.76 17.99 2.78
C ASP A 361 -9.61 18.07 3.81
N PHE A 362 -9.09 16.94 4.29
CA PHE A 362 -8.04 16.90 5.32
C PHE A 362 -6.73 17.51 4.80
N SER A 363 -6.15 18.44 5.58
CA SER A 363 -4.88 19.15 5.26
C SER A 363 -4.91 20.07 4.03
N ASP A 364 -6.03 20.80 3.79
CA ASP A 364 -6.18 21.77 2.67
C ASP A 364 -6.22 21.06 1.29
N TYR A 365 -6.90 19.91 1.25
CA TYR A 365 -7.08 19.09 0.04
C TYR A 365 -8.23 19.67 -0.82
N ASP A 366 -7.92 20.69 -1.64
CA ASP A 366 -8.92 21.44 -2.45
C ASP A 366 -9.26 20.82 -3.84
N GLN A 367 -8.96 19.53 -4.09
CA GLN A 367 -9.07 18.93 -5.44
C GLN A 367 -10.52 18.58 -5.84
N THR A 368 -11.47 18.62 -4.91
CA THR A 368 -12.91 18.36 -5.14
C THR A 368 -13.49 19.21 -6.27
N ALA A 369 -12.94 20.41 -6.51
CA ALA A 369 -13.34 21.27 -7.61
C ALA A 369 -13.09 20.66 -9.01
N ASN A 370 -11.96 19.94 -9.19
CA ASN A 370 -11.61 19.33 -10.47
C ASN A 370 -12.54 18.15 -10.79
N LEU A 371 -12.87 17.32 -9.80
CA LEU A 371 -13.84 16.23 -9.96
C LEU A 371 -15.24 16.76 -10.28
N ASN A 372 -15.65 17.84 -9.63
CA ASN A 372 -16.94 18.47 -9.91
C ASN A 372 -17.01 19.07 -11.32
N GLU A 373 -15.89 19.51 -11.92
CA GLU A 373 -15.82 19.93 -13.32
C GLU A 373 -16.00 18.74 -14.28
N VAL A 374 -15.40 17.58 -13.95
CA VAL A 374 -15.62 16.32 -14.69
C VAL A 374 -17.08 15.89 -14.59
N ALA A 375 -17.67 15.89 -13.39
CA ALA A 375 -19.08 15.56 -13.16
C ALA A 375 -20.03 16.50 -13.92
N GLU A 376 -19.74 17.80 -13.99
CA GLU A 376 -20.53 18.74 -14.81
C GLU A 376 -20.45 18.40 -16.31
N ALA A 377 -19.26 18.05 -16.82
CA ALA A 377 -19.09 17.67 -18.23
C ALA A 377 -19.79 16.36 -18.62
N LEU A 378 -19.92 15.43 -17.66
CA LEU A 378 -20.64 14.17 -17.83
C LEU A 378 -22.17 14.34 -17.78
N ASP A 379 -22.68 15.54 -17.45
CA ASP A 379 -24.12 15.84 -17.27
C ASP A 379 -24.78 14.96 -16.18
N THR A 380 -24.00 14.51 -15.19
CA THR A 380 -24.51 13.80 -14.00
C THR A 380 -25.07 14.79 -12.98
N SER A 381 -26.06 14.34 -12.21
CA SER A 381 -26.59 15.06 -11.05
C SER A 381 -25.67 15.04 -9.83
N ILE A 382 -24.69 14.12 -9.79
CA ILE A 382 -23.80 13.90 -8.65
C ILE A 382 -22.72 14.97 -8.56
N ARG A 383 -22.48 15.47 -7.36
CA ARG A 383 -21.38 16.38 -7.01
C ARG A 383 -20.66 15.84 -5.78
N PHE A 384 -19.44 16.27 -5.60
CA PHE A 384 -18.61 15.95 -4.46
C PHE A 384 -18.62 17.12 -3.47
N ASN A 385 -18.73 16.82 -2.19
CA ASN A 385 -18.66 17.80 -1.12
C ASN A 385 -17.21 17.94 -0.65
N ASP A 386 -16.82 19.16 -0.33
CA ASP A 386 -15.49 19.45 0.18
C ASP A 386 -15.51 19.30 1.71
N ASN A 387 -15.59 18.06 2.20
CA ASN A 387 -15.77 17.78 3.62
C ASN A 387 -15.11 16.46 4.04
N GLN A 388 -14.98 16.24 5.34
CA GLN A 388 -14.65 14.95 5.92
C GLN A 388 -15.87 14.36 6.62
N VAL A 389 -16.17 13.09 6.36
CA VAL A 389 -17.17 12.34 7.12
C VAL A 389 -16.48 11.60 8.26
N VAL A 390 -16.94 11.82 9.49
CA VAL A 390 -16.43 11.16 10.70
C VAL A 390 -17.55 10.45 11.45
N ASP A 391 -17.26 9.32 12.09
CA ASP A 391 -18.19 8.58 12.95
C ASP A 391 -17.46 8.01 14.18
N GLU A 392 -17.74 8.54 15.37
CA GLU A 392 -17.14 8.07 16.63
C GLU A 392 -17.60 6.65 17.05
N GLN A 393 -18.65 6.11 16.44
CA GLN A 393 -19.31 4.87 16.88
C GLN A 393 -19.14 3.70 15.92
N ASN A 394 -19.16 3.95 14.60
CA ASN A 394 -19.01 2.91 13.58
C ASN A 394 -17.81 3.28 12.71
N ASN A 395 -16.63 2.85 13.12
CA ASN A 395 -15.38 3.10 12.42
C ASN A 395 -14.39 1.94 12.59
N ALA A 396 -13.37 1.91 11.73
CA ALA A 396 -12.24 1.00 11.83
C ALA A 396 -11.09 1.70 12.56
N GLY A 397 -11.12 1.65 13.90
CA GLY A 397 -10.05 2.13 14.77
C GLY A 397 -10.06 3.64 15.07
N THR A 398 -10.40 4.49 14.11
CA THR A 398 -10.41 5.95 14.26
C THR A 398 -11.62 6.60 13.59
N ASP A 399 -12.10 7.72 14.10
CA ASP A 399 -13.39 8.30 13.72
C ASP A 399 -13.48 8.76 12.25
N PHE A 400 -12.37 9.09 11.60
CA PHE A 400 -12.31 9.44 10.18
C PHE A 400 -12.25 8.24 9.22
N VAL A 401 -12.35 7.01 9.73
CA VAL A 401 -12.46 5.77 8.94
C VAL A 401 -13.84 5.13 9.18
N PRO A 402 -14.94 5.79 8.79
CA PRO A 402 -16.29 5.28 9.02
C PRO A 402 -16.53 3.94 8.34
N VAL A 403 -17.24 3.06 9.05
CA VAL A 403 -17.74 1.76 8.56
C VAL A 403 -19.25 1.81 8.51
N THR A 404 -19.84 1.35 7.41
CA THR A 404 -21.30 1.38 7.20
C THR A 404 -21.84 0.08 6.63
N SER A 405 -23.07 -0.24 7.04
CA SER A 405 -23.94 -1.26 6.44
C SER A 405 -25.26 -0.64 5.94
N SER A 406 -25.31 0.69 5.81
CA SER A 406 -26.51 1.42 5.36
C SER A 406 -26.59 1.43 3.84
N PHE A 407 -27.11 0.34 3.29
CA PHE A 407 -27.17 0.06 1.86
C PHE A 407 -28.57 0.27 1.27
N ASN A 408 -28.64 0.84 0.07
CA ASN A 408 -29.87 0.91 -0.72
C ASN A 408 -30.04 -0.36 -1.58
N THR A 409 -30.34 -1.48 -0.93
CA THR A 409 -30.54 -2.77 -1.61
C THR A 409 -31.82 -2.79 -2.45
N ASP A 410 -32.80 -1.92 -2.18
CA ASP A 410 -34.06 -1.88 -2.93
C ASP A 410 -33.83 -1.42 -4.40
N ASP A 411 -32.89 -0.51 -4.63
CA ASP A 411 -32.57 0.03 -5.96
C ASP A 411 -31.25 -0.52 -6.55
N TYR A 412 -30.31 -0.99 -5.70
CA TYR A 412 -28.94 -1.36 -6.09
C TYR A 412 -28.48 -2.73 -5.57
N ALA A 413 -29.40 -3.70 -5.49
CA ALA A 413 -29.09 -5.06 -5.01
C ALA A 413 -27.88 -5.69 -5.71
N SER A 414 -27.72 -5.53 -7.03
CA SER A 414 -26.61 -6.14 -7.78
C SER A 414 -25.26 -5.52 -7.45
N LEU A 415 -25.21 -4.21 -7.16
CA LEU A 415 -23.97 -3.54 -6.77
C LEU A 415 -23.48 -3.96 -5.39
N LEU A 416 -24.42 -4.29 -4.51
CA LEU A 416 -24.20 -4.59 -3.10
C LEU A 416 -24.19 -6.10 -2.80
N ALA A 417 -24.37 -6.91 -3.85
CA ALA A 417 -24.37 -8.35 -3.74
C ALA A 417 -23.02 -8.83 -3.22
N ASP A 418 -23.07 -9.74 -2.25
CA ASP A 418 -21.90 -10.50 -1.85
C ASP A 418 -21.41 -11.37 -3.03
N ARG A 419 -20.09 -11.48 -3.23
CA ARG A 419 -19.52 -12.25 -4.34
C ARG A 419 -18.87 -13.52 -3.80
N GLU A 420 -19.47 -14.66 -4.15
CA GLU A 420 -18.77 -15.95 -4.05
C GLU A 420 -17.48 -15.88 -4.88
N GLY A 421 -16.33 -16.04 -4.21
CA GLY A 421 -15.04 -16.08 -4.89
C GLY A 421 -14.15 -14.86 -4.69
N LEU A 422 -14.45 -13.97 -3.73
CA LEU A 422 -13.43 -13.07 -3.19
C LEU A 422 -12.41 -13.72 -2.22
N GLY A 423 -12.29 -15.05 -2.34
CA GLY A 423 -11.07 -15.75 -1.97
C GLY A 423 -11.09 -16.31 -0.56
N LEU A 424 -11.79 -17.44 -0.40
CA LEU A 424 -11.80 -18.28 0.79
C LEU A 424 -12.37 -17.57 2.04
N GLU A 425 -13.59 -17.93 2.43
CA GLU A 425 -14.11 -17.62 3.77
C GLU A 425 -13.34 -18.44 4.81
N LEU A 426 -12.21 -17.90 5.26
CA LEU A 426 -11.39 -18.50 6.31
C LEU A 426 -11.67 -17.80 7.63
N ASP A 427 -12.06 -18.59 8.62
CA ASP A 427 -12.12 -18.20 10.01
C ASP A 427 -10.72 -18.40 10.60
N VAL A 428 -10.11 -17.32 11.10
CA VAL A 428 -8.78 -17.34 11.73
C VAL A 428 -8.68 -18.31 12.92
N THR A 429 -9.82 -18.74 13.47
CA THR A 429 -9.89 -19.71 14.58
C THR A 429 -10.03 -21.17 14.11
N GLU A 430 -10.18 -21.40 12.81
CA GLU A 430 -10.28 -22.73 12.21
C GLU A 430 -8.97 -23.19 11.55
N GLU A 431 -8.87 -24.51 11.32
CA GLU A 431 -7.74 -25.16 10.65
C GLU A 431 -8.23 -25.74 9.32
N TYR A 432 -7.39 -25.63 8.28
CA TYR A 432 -7.72 -26.02 6.91
C TYR A 432 -6.73 -27.04 6.37
N GLU A 433 -7.24 -28.14 5.80
CA GLU A 433 -6.38 -29.08 5.06
C GLU A 433 -6.21 -28.57 3.63
N VAL A 434 -4.96 -28.33 3.22
CA VAL A 434 -4.62 -27.79 1.89
C VAL A 434 -3.47 -28.57 1.24
N GLU A 435 -3.43 -28.64 -0.08
CA GLU A 435 -2.31 -29.21 -0.85
C GLU A 435 -1.34 -28.09 -1.23
N VAL A 436 -0.05 -28.22 -0.89
CA VAL A 436 0.97 -27.26 -1.36
C VAL A 436 1.29 -27.57 -2.82
N VAL A 437 0.89 -26.69 -3.73
CA VAL A 437 1.00 -26.90 -5.19
C VAL A 437 2.28 -26.32 -5.79
N SER A 438 2.82 -25.25 -5.19
CA SER A 438 4.14 -24.68 -5.52
C SER A 438 4.80 -24.11 -4.26
N VAL A 439 6.13 -23.99 -4.32
CA VAL A 439 6.94 -23.27 -3.36
C VAL A 439 7.60 -22.12 -4.13
N THR A 440 7.41 -20.90 -3.65
CA THR A 440 8.00 -19.70 -4.25
C THR A 440 9.43 -19.52 -3.74
N ASP A 441 9.59 -19.56 -2.42
CA ASP A 441 10.87 -19.45 -1.70
C ASP A 441 10.79 -20.14 -0.32
N GLY A 442 11.70 -19.82 0.59
CA GLY A 442 11.81 -20.48 1.90
C GLY A 442 10.66 -20.21 2.85
N ASP A 443 9.85 -19.17 2.62
CA ASP A 443 8.78 -18.74 3.51
C ASP A 443 7.45 -18.47 2.78
N THR A 444 7.40 -18.60 1.45
CA THR A 444 6.20 -18.36 0.64
C THR A 444 5.83 -19.59 -0.21
N VAL A 445 4.57 -20.02 -0.13
CA VAL A 445 4.04 -21.19 -0.86
C VAL A 445 2.67 -20.94 -1.46
N ASP A 446 2.35 -21.63 -2.56
CA ASP A 446 0.99 -21.70 -3.09
C ASP A 446 0.28 -22.94 -2.55
N VAL A 447 -0.94 -22.77 -2.04
CA VAL A 447 -1.78 -23.87 -1.56
C VAL A 447 -3.07 -23.98 -2.37
N GLN A 448 -3.61 -25.19 -2.43
CA GLN A 448 -4.92 -25.49 -3.01
C GLN A 448 -5.85 -26.10 -1.96
N PHE A 449 -7.05 -25.55 -1.83
CA PHE A 449 -8.12 -26.02 -0.95
C PHE A 449 -8.94 -27.14 -1.61
N ASP A 450 -9.75 -27.83 -0.79
CA ASP A 450 -10.58 -28.97 -1.21
C ASP A 450 -11.58 -28.66 -2.35
N ASP A 451 -12.00 -27.39 -2.47
CA ASP A 451 -12.89 -26.90 -3.51
C ASP A 451 -12.17 -26.59 -4.84
N GLY A 452 -10.82 -26.63 -4.84
CA GLY A 452 -9.95 -26.35 -5.97
C GLY A 452 -9.39 -24.92 -6.01
N THR A 453 -9.82 -24.05 -5.08
CA THR A 453 -9.33 -22.68 -4.96
C THR A 453 -7.85 -22.67 -4.56
N THR A 454 -7.06 -21.76 -5.13
CA THR A 454 -5.64 -21.61 -4.82
C THR A 454 -5.38 -20.28 -4.13
N ALA A 455 -4.44 -20.25 -3.18
CA ALA A 455 -4.02 -19.03 -2.51
C ALA A 455 -2.52 -19.08 -2.20
N GLU A 456 -1.86 -17.93 -2.23
CA GLU A 456 -0.48 -17.78 -1.76
C GLU A 456 -0.47 -17.58 -0.24
N VAL A 457 0.43 -18.26 0.45
CA VAL A 457 0.61 -18.24 1.91
C VAL A 457 2.03 -17.77 2.21
N ARG A 458 2.17 -16.65 2.93
CA ARG A 458 3.40 -16.28 3.63
C ARG A 458 3.38 -16.98 4.99
N THR A 459 4.39 -17.79 5.23
CA THR A 459 4.55 -18.49 6.49
C THR A 459 5.10 -17.54 7.55
N VAL A 460 4.32 -17.28 8.61
CA VAL A 460 4.61 -16.22 9.58
C VAL A 460 5.63 -16.61 10.65
N GLY A 461 6.20 -15.60 11.32
CA GLY A 461 7.15 -15.67 12.43
C GLY A 461 8.61 -15.87 12.05
N HIS A 462 8.94 -15.95 10.76
CA HIS A 462 10.31 -16.10 10.31
C HIS A 462 10.54 -15.46 8.94
N ASP A 463 11.80 -15.20 8.67
CA ASP A 463 12.26 -14.69 7.38
C ASP A 463 13.42 -15.53 6.87
N THR A 464 13.38 -15.87 5.58
CA THR A 464 14.47 -16.60 4.92
C THR A 464 15.32 -15.63 4.11
N PRO A 465 16.64 -15.85 3.98
CA PRO A 465 17.47 -14.97 3.18
C PRO A 465 16.92 -14.82 1.76
N GLU A 466 17.02 -13.60 1.23
CA GLU A 466 16.44 -13.26 -0.05
C GLU A 466 17.17 -13.95 -1.21
N THR A 467 16.43 -14.31 -2.26
CA THR A 467 17.02 -14.93 -3.46
C THR A 467 17.61 -13.88 -4.43
N SER A 468 17.52 -12.60 -4.08
CA SER A 468 18.06 -11.45 -4.83
C SER A 468 18.77 -10.47 -3.91
N ALA A 469 20.02 -10.13 -4.22
CA ALA A 469 20.82 -9.19 -3.42
C ALA A 469 20.27 -7.75 -3.43
N GLU A 470 19.40 -7.40 -4.38
CA GLU A 470 18.76 -6.08 -4.41
C GLU A 470 17.69 -5.93 -3.32
N ASN A 471 17.18 -7.05 -2.78
CA ASN A 471 16.14 -7.08 -1.76
C ASN A 471 16.68 -7.49 -0.38
N GLU A 472 17.96 -7.87 -0.30
CA GLU A 472 18.56 -8.38 0.93
C GLU A 472 19.11 -7.24 1.80
N ARG A 473 18.91 -7.36 3.12
CA ARG A 473 19.37 -6.40 4.14
C ARG A 473 20.30 -7.12 5.12
N PRO A 474 21.61 -7.16 4.84
CA PRO A 474 22.56 -7.87 5.69
C PRO A 474 22.52 -7.46 7.17
N GLN A 475 22.14 -6.22 7.48
CA GLN A 475 22.04 -5.68 8.83
C GLN A 475 21.13 -6.51 9.75
N GLU A 476 20.14 -7.21 9.19
CA GLU A 476 19.19 -8.05 9.93
C GLU A 476 19.78 -9.43 10.32
N TRP A 477 20.94 -9.80 9.77
CA TRP A 477 21.55 -11.11 9.93
C TRP A 477 22.76 -11.07 10.87
N GLU A 478 22.57 -11.58 12.09
CA GLU A 478 23.56 -11.47 13.15
C GLU A 478 24.91 -12.12 12.75
N GLY A 479 25.97 -11.31 12.71
CA GLY A 479 27.33 -11.78 12.39
C GLY A 479 27.53 -12.25 10.94
N ILE A 480 26.59 -11.97 10.02
CA ILE A 480 26.73 -12.23 8.58
C ILE A 480 26.62 -10.90 7.84
N ASP A 481 27.69 -10.47 7.17
CA ASP A 481 27.77 -9.19 6.45
C ASP A 481 28.03 -9.35 4.94
N ASP A 482 28.03 -10.60 4.44
CA ASP A 482 28.29 -10.95 3.05
C ASP A 482 26.99 -11.31 2.30
N PRO A 483 26.48 -10.44 1.42
CA PRO A 483 25.25 -10.70 0.66
C PRO A 483 25.32 -11.96 -0.22
N ASP A 484 26.50 -12.32 -0.73
CA ASP A 484 26.66 -13.55 -1.53
C ASP A 484 26.41 -14.82 -0.70
N THR A 485 26.74 -14.76 0.60
CA THR A 485 26.45 -15.83 1.55
C THR A 485 24.95 -15.95 1.80
N LEU A 486 24.26 -14.83 2.03
CA LEU A 486 22.81 -14.78 2.22
C LEU A 486 22.05 -15.29 0.99
N LEU A 487 22.43 -14.87 -0.22
CA LEU A 487 21.85 -15.40 -1.47
C LEU A 487 21.96 -16.92 -1.59
N THR A 488 23.12 -17.47 -1.18
CA THR A 488 23.33 -18.93 -1.19
C THR A 488 22.39 -19.61 -0.20
N TRP A 489 22.16 -19.00 0.96
CA TRP A 489 21.23 -19.51 1.96
C TRP A 489 19.76 -19.33 1.56
N GLY A 490 19.41 -18.33 0.77
CA GLY A 490 18.07 -18.18 0.19
C GLY A 490 17.73 -19.32 -0.77
N ASP A 491 18.67 -19.72 -1.63
CA ASP A 491 18.54 -20.90 -2.50
C ASP A 491 18.39 -22.20 -1.67
N GLU A 492 19.15 -22.33 -0.58
CA GLU A 492 19.11 -23.51 0.32
C GLU A 492 17.81 -23.55 1.16
N ALA A 493 17.28 -22.39 1.60
CA ALA A 493 16.01 -22.26 2.29
C ALA A 493 14.83 -22.59 1.37
N THR A 494 14.85 -22.11 0.13
CA THR A 494 13.88 -22.49 -0.91
C THR A 494 13.90 -24.01 -1.15
N SER A 495 15.10 -24.59 -1.29
CA SER A 495 15.25 -26.04 -1.45
C SER A 495 14.74 -26.82 -0.23
N TYR A 496 14.91 -26.28 0.98
CA TYR A 496 14.40 -26.87 2.21
C TYR A 496 12.86 -26.86 2.23
N ALA A 497 12.23 -25.75 1.85
CA ALA A 497 10.79 -25.62 1.71
C ALA A 497 10.24 -26.61 0.67
N GLU A 498 10.86 -26.68 -0.52
CA GLU A 498 10.50 -27.65 -1.57
C GLU A 498 10.55 -29.10 -1.08
N ASP A 499 11.62 -29.48 -0.38
CA ASP A 499 11.81 -30.85 0.13
C ASP A 499 10.81 -31.22 1.24
N ARG A 500 10.26 -30.23 1.97
CA ARG A 500 9.33 -30.45 3.09
C ARG A 500 7.87 -30.29 2.73
N LEU A 501 7.54 -29.37 1.84
CA LEU A 501 6.17 -28.92 1.60
C LEU A 501 5.65 -29.31 0.21
N ALA A 502 6.49 -29.31 -0.83
CA ALA A 502 5.98 -29.40 -2.20
C ALA A 502 5.23 -30.72 -2.48
N GLY A 503 3.95 -30.60 -2.84
CA GLY A 503 3.05 -31.72 -3.12
C GLY A 503 2.57 -32.50 -1.88
N GLU A 504 2.86 -32.00 -0.68
CA GLU A 504 2.32 -32.53 0.57
C GLU A 504 0.96 -31.88 0.89
N THR A 505 0.14 -32.62 1.63
CA THR A 505 -1.07 -32.06 2.25
C THR A 505 -0.70 -31.59 3.65
N VAL A 506 -0.98 -30.32 3.94
CA VAL A 506 -0.62 -29.65 5.19
C VAL A 506 -1.87 -29.10 5.87
N THR A 507 -1.78 -28.93 7.19
CA THR A 507 -2.79 -28.20 7.95
C THR A 507 -2.37 -26.74 8.03
N LEU A 508 -3.15 -25.84 7.41
CA LEU A 508 -3.02 -24.39 7.48
C LEU A 508 -3.83 -23.85 8.66
N SER A 509 -3.21 -22.98 9.46
CA SER A 509 -3.84 -22.27 10.59
C SER A 509 -3.30 -20.83 10.68
N PHE A 510 -3.92 -19.99 11.51
CA PHE A 510 -3.64 -18.56 11.59
C PHE A 510 -3.31 -18.12 13.02
N ASP A 511 -2.61 -16.98 13.14
CA ASP A 511 -2.48 -16.27 14.41
C ASP A 511 -3.60 -15.21 14.50
N GLU A 512 -4.35 -15.18 15.61
CA GLU A 512 -5.44 -14.20 15.79
C GLU A 512 -4.93 -12.75 15.83
N GLY A 513 -3.67 -12.52 16.19
CA GLY A 513 -3.05 -11.19 16.32
C GLY A 513 -2.46 -10.64 15.02
N GLU A 514 -2.08 -11.50 14.07
CA GLU A 514 -1.47 -11.08 12.77
C GLU A 514 -2.54 -10.82 11.69
N GLY A 515 -3.77 -11.27 11.90
CA GLY A 515 -4.84 -11.19 10.89
C GLY A 515 -4.73 -12.28 9.81
N LEU A 516 -5.65 -12.26 8.84
CA LEU A 516 -5.75 -13.32 7.84
C LEU A 516 -4.79 -13.11 6.65
N ARG A 517 -4.63 -11.86 6.21
CA ARG A 517 -3.85 -11.49 5.02
C ARG A 517 -2.93 -10.32 5.33
N GLY A 518 -1.74 -10.33 4.73
CA GLY A 518 -0.80 -9.20 4.80
C GLY A 518 -1.04 -8.18 3.69
N ASN A 519 -0.24 -7.10 3.70
CA ASN A 519 -0.33 -5.94 2.78
C ASN A 519 -0.26 -6.28 1.27
N TYR A 520 0.18 -7.49 0.92
CA TYR A 520 0.28 -7.98 -0.46
C TYR A 520 -0.84 -8.95 -0.84
N GLY A 521 -1.88 -9.07 0.00
CA GLY A 521 -3.00 -9.99 -0.23
C GLY A 521 -2.70 -11.46 0.05
N ARG A 522 -1.47 -11.83 0.44
CA ARG A 522 -1.07 -13.19 0.82
C ARG A 522 -1.71 -13.61 2.14
N LEU A 523 -2.10 -14.87 2.28
CA LEU A 523 -2.53 -15.43 3.58
C LEU A 523 -1.34 -15.49 4.55
N LEU A 524 -1.56 -15.18 5.83
CA LEU A 524 -0.55 -15.20 6.89
C LEU A 524 -0.67 -16.50 7.71
N GLY A 525 0.11 -17.52 7.38
CA GLY A 525 -0.19 -18.89 7.78
C GLY A 525 0.88 -19.62 8.59
N PHE A 526 0.41 -20.53 9.44
CA PHE A 526 1.19 -21.63 10.01
C PHE A 526 0.91 -22.91 9.23
N LEU A 527 1.96 -23.61 8.81
CA LEU A 527 1.83 -24.88 8.08
C LEU A 527 2.33 -26.05 8.95
N GLU A 528 1.42 -26.94 9.34
CA GLU A 528 1.77 -28.22 9.97
C GLU A 528 1.84 -29.33 8.91
N VAL A 529 3.01 -29.96 8.78
CA VAL A 529 3.24 -31.10 7.89
C VAL A 529 3.71 -32.31 8.71
N ASP A 530 3.03 -33.44 8.56
CA ASP A 530 3.34 -34.69 9.28
C ASP A 530 3.42 -34.54 10.82
N GLY A 531 2.66 -33.59 11.40
CA GLY A 531 2.68 -33.30 12.84
C GLY A 531 3.86 -32.44 13.30
N THR A 532 4.52 -31.73 12.37
CA THR A 532 5.62 -30.79 12.63
C THR A 532 5.24 -29.43 12.05
N LEU A 533 5.31 -28.38 12.85
CA LEU A 533 5.14 -27.02 12.36
C LEU A 533 6.36 -26.63 11.51
N TYR A 534 6.15 -26.33 10.23
CA TYR A 534 7.20 -25.89 9.33
C TYR A 534 7.87 -24.61 9.81
N ASN A 535 7.09 -23.59 10.19
CA ASN A 535 7.56 -22.25 10.58
C ASN A 535 8.61 -22.29 11.72
N GLU A 536 8.37 -23.07 12.77
CA GLU A 536 9.34 -23.24 13.89
C GLU A 536 10.53 -24.11 13.44
N GLN A 537 10.28 -25.10 12.59
CA GLN A 537 11.27 -26.10 12.21
C GLN A 537 12.31 -25.56 11.23
N VAL A 538 11.94 -24.64 10.33
CA VAL A 538 12.88 -23.97 9.41
C VAL A 538 13.85 -23.06 10.18
N VAL A 539 13.37 -22.37 11.20
CA VAL A 539 14.18 -21.61 12.18
C VAL A 539 15.09 -22.56 12.98
N ALA A 540 14.53 -23.62 13.57
CA ALA A 540 15.29 -24.56 14.39
C ALA A 540 16.41 -25.29 13.62
N ASP A 541 16.23 -25.52 12.33
CA ASP A 541 17.24 -26.14 11.45
C ASP A 541 18.26 -25.11 10.91
N GLY A 542 18.03 -23.81 11.13
CA GLY A 542 18.93 -22.71 10.79
C GLY A 542 18.82 -22.22 9.34
N TYR A 543 17.64 -22.28 8.74
CA TYR A 543 17.39 -21.79 7.37
C TYR A 543 16.67 -20.43 7.34
N ALA A 544 16.24 -19.93 8.49
CA ALA A 544 15.53 -18.68 8.66
C ALA A 544 15.98 -17.98 9.94
N ARG A 545 15.83 -16.65 9.97
CA ARG A 545 15.83 -15.85 11.21
C ARG A 545 14.41 -15.68 11.72
N VAL A 546 14.27 -15.29 12.98
CA VAL A 546 13.00 -14.77 13.51
C VAL A 546 12.95 -13.28 13.20
N TYR A 547 11.80 -12.80 12.72
CA TYR A 547 11.53 -11.37 12.71
C TYR A 547 10.74 -11.03 13.97
N ASP A 548 11.02 -9.87 14.56
CA ASP A 548 10.30 -9.44 15.76
C ASP A 548 8.94 -8.88 15.35
N SER A 549 7.84 -9.50 15.81
CA SER A 549 6.47 -9.01 15.61
C SER A 549 5.59 -9.27 16.83
N GLY A 550 4.32 -8.84 16.80
CA GLY A 550 3.34 -9.14 17.85
C GLY A 550 2.89 -10.60 17.92
N LEU A 551 3.50 -11.51 17.16
CA LEU A 551 3.13 -12.92 17.03
C LEU A 551 3.04 -13.61 18.39
N GLY A 552 1.94 -14.34 18.64
CA GLY A 552 1.73 -15.06 19.90
C GLY A 552 2.74 -16.18 20.17
N ARG A 553 3.46 -16.63 19.13
CA ARG A 553 4.51 -17.67 19.20
C ARG A 553 5.92 -17.14 18.96
N HIS A 554 6.09 -15.81 18.95
CA HIS A 554 7.39 -15.16 18.75
C HIS A 554 8.50 -15.77 19.62
N ASP A 555 8.30 -15.79 20.93
CA ASP A 555 9.30 -16.21 21.90
C ASP A 555 9.67 -17.71 21.76
N GLU A 556 8.73 -18.56 21.31
CA GLU A 556 9.00 -19.97 20.95
C GLU A 556 9.98 -20.08 19.77
N PHE A 557 9.79 -19.26 18.75
CA PHE A 557 10.64 -19.26 17.56
C PHE A 557 11.99 -18.65 17.88
N TRP A 558 12.02 -17.57 18.67
CA TRP A 558 13.25 -16.98 19.18
C TRP A 558 14.10 -18.05 19.92
N SER A 559 13.47 -18.86 20.77
CA SER A 559 14.15 -19.95 21.48
C SER A 559 14.77 -21.00 20.54
N ALA A 560 14.06 -21.30 19.43
CA ALA A 560 14.53 -22.21 18.40
C ALA A 560 15.74 -21.62 17.65
N GLU A 561 15.69 -20.33 17.31
CA GLU A 561 16.76 -19.60 16.65
C GLU A 561 18.00 -19.48 17.54
N ALA A 562 17.84 -19.07 18.80
CA ALA A 562 18.93 -18.99 19.78
C ALA A 562 19.65 -20.33 19.92
N THR A 563 18.91 -21.44 19.85
CA THR A 563 19.49 -22.80 19.81
C THR A 563 20.23 -23.08 18.49
N ALA A 564 19.68 -22.67 17.35
CA ALA A 564 20.30 -22.83 16.04
C ALA A 564 21.61 -22.03 15.93
N ARG A 565 21.60 -20.76 16.38
CA ARG A 565 22.77 -19.88 16.55
C ARG A 565 23.84 -20.53 17.41
N ALA A 566 23.48 -20.93 18.64
CA ALA A 566 24.43 -21.54 19.59
C ALA A 566 25.05 -22.86 19.10
N GLU A 567 24.35 -23.62 18.25
CA GLU A 567 24.83 -24.87 17.68
C GLU A 567 25.48 -24.73 16.29
N GLY A 568 25.46 -23.53 15.69
CA GLY A 568 25.94 -23.29 14.32
C GLY A 568 25.22 -24.15 13.30
N ARG A 569 23.89 -24.20 13.37
CA ARG A 569 23.05 -24.93 12.41
C ARG A 569 22.75 -24.04 11.20
N GLY A 570 22.70 -24.64 10.02
CA GLY A 570 22.37 -23.93 8.79
C GLY A 570 23.23 -22.67 8.59
N LEU A 571 22.59 -21.55 8.28
CA LEU A 571 23.22 -20.25 8.00
C LEU A 571 24.08 -19.74 9.16
N TRP A 572 23.72 -20.08 10.40
CA TRP A 572 24.46 -19.69 11.59
C TRP A 572 25.85 -20.34 11.70
N ALA A 573 26.18 -21.32 10.84
CA ALA A 573 27.55 -21.83 10.73
C ALA A 573 28.52 -20.83 10.08
N ASP A 574 28.00 -19.87 9.31
CA ASP A 574 28.74 -18.82 8.62
C ASP A 574 28.70 -17.47 9.38
N SER A 575 27.96 -17.39 10.50
CA SER A 575 27.94 -16.22 11.39
C SER A 575 29.21 -16.11 12.24
N ASP A 576 29.79 -14.90 12.30
CA ASP A 576 30.96 -14.55 13.12
C ASP A 576 30.82 -13.14 13.73
N VAL A 577 30.01 -13.03 14.79
CA VAL A 577 29.79 -11.77 15.54
C VAL A 577 31.08 -11.15 16.07
N ASP A 578 32.05 -11.99 16.49
CA ASP A 578 33.37 -11.52 16.96
C ASP A 578 34.18 -10.83 15.84
N ALA A 579 33.81 -11.05 14.56
CA ALA A 579 34.42 -10.42 13.40
C ALA A 579 33.67 -9.18 12.90
N THR A 580 32.48 -8.87 13.42
CA THR A 580 31.72 -7.67 13.05
C THR A 580 32.53 -6.41 13.39
N PRO A 581 32.79 -5.51 12.43
CA PRO A 581 33.53 -4.29 12.70
C PRO A 581 32.70 -3.31 13.54
N VAL A 582 33.37 -2.58 14.44
CA VAL A 582 32.79 -1.38 15.06
C VAL A 582 32.56 -0.32 13.99
N VAL A 583 31.33 0.14 13.86
CA VAL A 583 30.91 1.22 12.95
C VAL A 583 30.28 2.35 13.76
N GLY A 584 30.38 3.61 13.30
CA GLY A 584 29.65 4.72 13.92
C GLY A 584 29.98 5.07 15.39
N ASP A 585 31.18 4.71 15.89
CA ASP A 585 31.57 4.89 17.30
C ASP A 585 32.36 6.19 17.59
N ASP A 586 32.12 7.25 16.81
CA ASP A 586 32.70 8.56 17.08
C ASP A 586 31.99 9.24 18.27
N PRO A 587 32.66 10.15 19.01
CA PRO A 587 32.00 10.94 20.04
C PRO A 587 30.76 11.68 19.51
N VAL A 588 29.73 11.77 20.34
CA VAL A 588 28.43 12.36 19.98
C VAL A 588 28.58 13.87 19.80
N GLU A 589 28.52 14.34 18.56
CA GLU A 589 28.52 15.78 18.24
C GLU A 589 27.11 16.37 18.14
N GLU A 590 26.14 15.55 17.71
CA GLU A 590 24.73 15.92 17.53
C GLU A 590 23.83 14.70 17.75
N LEU A 591 22.64 14.92 18.30
CA LEU A 591 21.58 13.92 18.47
C LEU A 591 20.32 14.38 17.77
N PHE A 592 19.62 13.47 17.11
CA PHE A 592 18.25 13.70 16.65
C PHE A 592 17.27 12.90 17.51
N VAL A 593 16.08 13.43 17.74
CA VAL A 593 15.03 12.76 18.53
C VAL A 593 13.76 12.68 17.66
N PRO A 594 13.41 11.51 17.11
CA PRO A 594 12.25 11.41 16.24
C PRO A 594 10.96 11.56 17.04
N TYR A 595 9.97 12.19 16.42
CA TYR A 595 8.65 12.46 17.00
C TYR A 595 8.78 13.00 18.43
N ALA A 596 9.57 14.04 18.65
CA ALA A 596 10.03 14.37 20.00
C ALA A 596 8.90 14.85 20.93
N THR A 597 8.94 14.36 22.16
CA THR A 597 8.23 14.92 23.31
C THR A 597 9.23 15.43 24.35
N SER A 598 8.82 16.42 25.12
CA SER A 598 9.57 16.85 26.29
C SER A 598 9.47 15.80 27.39
N VAL A 599 10.50 15.68 28.22
CA VAL A 599 10.49 14.84 29.42
C VAL A 599 10.26 15.71 30.64
N THR A 600 9.35 15.28 31.50
CA THR A 600 8.91 16.02 32.69
C THR A 600 9.07 15.15 33.94
N ALA A 601 8.72 15.71 35.11
CA ALA A 601 8.58 14.94 36.33
C ALA A 601 7.28 15.32 37.05
N THR A 602 6.72 14.42 37.87
CA THR A 602 5.59 14.74 38.74
C THR A 602 5.91 15.87 39.75
N GLY A 603 7.21 16.15 39.96
CA GLY A 603 7.75 17.25 40.75
C GLY A 603 8.64 18.21 39.94
N GLU A 604 9.64 18.80 40.60
CA GLU A 604 10.67 19.61 39.92
C GLU A 604 11.71 18.65 39.33
N LEU A 605 11.93 18.69 38.01
CA LEU A 605 13.01 17.96 37.34
C LEU A 605 14.33 18.76 37.47
N PRO A 606 15.30 18.32 38.28
CA PRO A 606 16.58 19.01 38.41
C PRO A 606 17.41 18.84 37.14
N GLY A 607 18.10 19.89 36.69
CA GLY A 607 18.94 19.83 35.48
C GLY A 607 20.06 18.78 35.52
N GLU A 608 20.52 18.37 36.71
CA GLU A 608 21.51 17.27 36.86
C GLU A 608 20.97 15.91 36.37
N ARG A 609 19.66 15.77 36.19
CA ARG A 609 18.98 14.57 35.66
C ARG A 609 18.66 14.69 34.17
N VAL A 610 19.03 15.79 33.51
CA VAL A 610 18.68 16.09 32.11
C VAL A 610 19.95 16.14 31.26
N PRO A 611 20.41 15.00 30.70
CA PRO A 611 21.61 14.97 29.88
C PRO A 611 21.43 15.65 28.52
N VAL A 612 20.21 15.67 27.97
CA VAL A 612 19.92 16.24 26.64
C VAL A 612 18.69 17.14 26.71
N GLU A 613 18.83 18.35 26.19
CA GLU A 613 17.76 19.32 26.00
C GLU A 613 17.65 19.68 24.52
N SER A 614 16.49 20.17 24.08
CA SER A 614 16.34 20.79 22.76
C SER A 614 17.12 22.11 22.70
N GLU A 615 17.28 22.66 21.49
CA GLU A 615 17.85 24.01 21.30
C GLU A 615 17.02 25.12 21.97
N ALA A 616 15.73 24.85 22.24
CA ALA A 616 14.86 25.75 23.02
C ALA A 616 14.98 25.56 24.54
N GLY A 617 15.68 24.51 25.00
CA GLY A 617 15.86 24.16 26.41
C GLY A 617 14.76 23.29 26.99
N ASP A 618 13.99 22.58 26.16
CA ASP A 618 13.03 21.57 26.61
C ASP A 618 13.79 20.25 26.88
N PRO A 619 13.65 19.60 28.04
CA PRO A 619 14.32 18.32 28.31
C PRO A 619 13.88 17.27 27.29
N LEU A 620 14.82 16.63 26.59
CA LEU A 620 14.54 15.55 25.63
C LEU A 620 14.91 14.18 26.18
N VAL A 621 15.85 14.14 27.13
CA VAL A 621 16.21 12.92 27.86
C VAL A 621 16.30 13.25 29.34
N ALA A 622 15.76 12.38 30.20
CA ALA A 622 15.98 12.46 31.64
C ALA A 622 16.27 11.10 32.27
N VAL A 623 17.05 11.10 33.35
CA VAL A 623 17.52 9.88 34.03
C VAL A 623 17.11 9.88 35.50
N ASP A 624 16.71 8.72 36.01
CA ASP A 624 16.46 8.43 37.42
C ASP A 624 17.35 7.27 37.88
N ASP A 625 18.58 7.60 38.29
CA ASP A 625 19.57 6.61 38.75
C ASP A 625 19.08 5.79 39.96
N ASP A 626 18.20 6.35 40.80
CA ASP A 626 17.68 5.62 41.97
C ASP A 626 16.69 4.51 41.56
N ALA A 627 16.06 4.64 40.38
CA ALA A 627 15.12 3.67 39.82
C ALA A 627 15.75 2.81 38.70
N ASN A 628 16.97 3.11 38.24
CA ASN A 628 17.59 2.59 37.02
C ASN A 628 16.73 2.81 35.76
N VAL A 629 16.05 3.96 35.68
CA VAL A 629 15.15 4.30 34.57
C VAL A 629 15.65 5.54 33.83
N ALA A 630 15.70 5.49 32.51
CA ALA A 630 15.76 6.67 31.65
C ALA A 630 14.44 6.85 30.90
N MET A 631 14.09 8.10 30.63
CA MET A 631 12.98 8.46 29.75
C MET A 631 13.50 9.30 28.59
N LEU A 632 13.21 8.85 27.37
CA LEU A 632 13.55 9.49 26.11
C LEU A 632 12.30 10.12 25.50
N GLY A 633 12.47 11.30 24.90
CA GLY A 633 11.39 12.01 24.21
C GLY A 633 10.96 11.37 22.89
N GLY A 634 11.76 10.46 22.33
CA GLY A 634 11.63 9.83 21.01
C GLY A 634 12.35 8.47 20.96
N PRO A 635 11.98 7.55 20.04
CA PRO A 635 12.70 6.30 19.78
C PRO A 635 13.99 6.55 18.97
N LEU A 636 15.14 6.69 19.64
CA LEU A 636 16.37 7.18 19.02
C LEU A 636 16.96 6.37 17.84
N PRO A 637 16.91 5.02 17.81
CA PRO A 637 17.55 4.23 16.75
C PRO A 637 16.58 3.76 15.65
N ASP A 638 15.52 4.51 15.39
CA ASP A 638 14.53 4.21 14.35
C ASP A 638 15.17 4.20 12.95
N GLU A 639 15.22 3.01 12.34
CA GLU A 639 15.91 2.80 11.07
C GLU A 639 15.19 3.42 9.87
N SER A 640 13.91 3.78 9.98
CA SER A 640 13.19 4.49 8.91
C SER A 640 13.84 5.85 8.56
N PHE A 641 14.69 6.35 9.45
CA PHE A 641 15.47 7.55 9.25
C PHE A 641 16.78 7.34 8.50
N GLU A 642 17.23 6.09 8.33
CA GLU A 642 18.50 5.76 7.69
C GLU A 642 18.48 6.02 6.19
N SER A 643 19.61 6.51 5.66
CA SER A 643 19.67 6.90 4.24
C SER A 643 19.55 5.69 3.31
N ALA A 644 20.03 4.53 3.77
CA ALA A 644 19.91 3.26 3.07
C ALA A 644 18.45 2.78 2.96
N GLU A 645 17.58 3.22 3.88
CA GLU A 645 16.14 2.92 3.89
C GLU A 645 15.29 3.97 3.20
N GLY A 646 15.92 4.91 2.48
CA GLY A 646 15.24 6.02 1.84
C GLY A 646 14.83 7.14 2.81
N GLY A 647 15.24 7.03 4.07
CA GLY A 647 15.06 8.06 5.10
C GLY A 647 15.90 9.32 4.84
N PRO A 648 15.68 10.38 5.65
CA PRO A 648 16.42 11.64 5.56
C PRO A 648 17.94 11.53 5.82
N GLY A 649 18.42 10.39 6.32
CA GLY A 649 19.83 10.07 6.54
C GLY A 649 20.32 10.49 7.93
N VAL A 650 20.49 9.51 8.81
CA VAL A 650 20.91 9.72 10.20
C VAL A 650 22.24 9.07 10.57
N ASP A 651 22.95 8.50 9.59
CA ASP A 651 24.25 7.84 9.72
C ASP A 651 25.33 8.67 10.46
N GLY A 652 25.18 10.00 10.49
CA GLY A 652 26.11 10.94 11.13
C GLY A 652 25.74 11.38 12.55
N TYR A 653 24.59 10.98 13.08
CA TYR A 653 24.14 11.35 14.43
C TYR A 653 24.61 10.33 15.46
N GLY A 654 24.95 10.78 16.66
CA GLY A 654 25.50 9.93 17.72
C GLY A 654 24.46 9.10 18.48
N ASN A 655 23.31 8.80 17.87
CA ASN A 655 22.17 8.16 18.54
C ASN A 655 22.54 6.79 19.12
N TYR A 656 23.26 5.96 18.36
CA TYR A 656 23.69 4.63 18.80
C TYR A 656 24.68 4.68 19.97
N VAL A 657 25.69 5.55 19.86
CA VAL A 657 26.70 5.76 20.91
C VAL A 657 26.05 6.27 22.19
N PHE A 658 25.17 7.28 22.08
CA PHE A 658 24.47 7.85 23.22
C PHE A 658 23.58 6.83 23.92
N LEU A 659 22.75 6.11 23.18
CA LEU A 659 21.83 5.11 23.74
C LEU A 659 22.61 4.00 24.46
N THR A 660 23.70 3.54 23.86
CA THR A 660 24.54 2.47 24.44
C THR A 660 25.27 2.94 25.70
N ASN A 661 25.83 4.16 25.69
CA ASN A 661 26.41 4.75 26.90
C ASN A 661 25.37 4.98 27.99
N LEU A 662 24.14 5.37 27.64
CA LEU A 662 23.04 5.59 28.58
C LEU A 662 22.62 4.27 29.25
N VAL A 663 22.49 3.21 28.46
CA VAL A 663 22.24 1.86 28.94
C VAL A 663 23.32 1.45 29.95
N ASP A 664 24.60 1.57 29.60
CA ASP A 664 25.69 1.16 30.48
C ASP A 664 25.83 2.06 31.73
N ALA A 665 25.51 3.35 31.62
CA ALA A 665 25.49 4.26 32.77
C ALA A 665 24.45 3.83 33.82
N LEU A 666 23.30 3.30 33.38
CA LEU A 666 22.25 2.78 34.24
C LEU A 666 22.55 1.35 34.73
N ALA A 667 23.00 0.46 33.84
CA ALA A 667 23.23 -0.95 34.11
C ALA A 667 24.51 -1.19 34.96
N GLY A 668 25.45 -0.26 34.96
CA GLY A 668 26.72 -0.36 35.68
C GLY A 668 27.60 -1.50 35.16
N ASP A 669 27.99 -2.44 36.03
CA ASP A 669 28.82 -3.60 35.65
C ASP A 669 28.00 -4.77 35.05
N ARG A 670 26.69 -4.59 34.82
CA ARG A 670 25.79 -5.63 34.32
C ARG A 670 25.97 -5.78 32.81
N GLY A 671 26.34 -6.99 32.37
CA GLY A 671 26.39 -7.36 30.96
C GLY A 671 25.12 -8.11 30.53
N GLY A 672 25.16 -8.68 29.32
CA GLY A 672 24.00 -9.29 28.67
C GLY A 672 23.56 -8.48 27.46
N ASP A 673 22.44 -8.87 26.87
CA ASP A 673 21.88 -8.26 25.66
C ASP A 673 20.97 -7.08 26.01
N VAL A 674 20.72 -6.22 25.02
CA VAL A 674 19.70 -5.19 25.09
C VAL A 674 18.41 -5.82 24.58
N LEU A 675 17.36 -5.83 25.41
CA LEU A 675 16.05 -6.31 25.00
C LEU A 675 15.17 -5.16 24.55
N VAL A 676 14.35 -5.37 23.53
CA VAL A 676 13.29 -4.45 23.08
C VAL A 676 11.93 -5.13 23.28
N ASP A 677 10.96 -4.43 23.86
CA ASP A 677 9.59 -4.96 23.93
C ASP A 677 8.96 -4.97 22.53
N GLY A 678 8.77 -6.15 21.96
CA GLY A 678 8.00 -6.36 20.72
C GLY A 678 6.50 -6.58 21.00
N GLY A 679 6.17 -6.91 22.26
CA GLY A 679 4.81 -7.08 22.74
C GLY A 679 4.01 -5.79 22.87
N HIS A 680 2.83 -5.89 23.47
CA HIS A 680 1.97 -4.75 23.85
C HIS A 680 1.59 -3.80 22.70
N GLY A 681 1.55 -4.31 21.45
CA GLY A 681 1.18 -3.56 20.25
C GLY A 681 2.18 -2.49 19.85
N GLN A 682 3.48 -2.76 20.03
CA GLN A 682 4.57 -1.89 19.57
C GLN A 682 4.99 -2.18 18.12
N PHE A 683 4.97 -3.44 17.69
CA PHE A 683 5.27 -3.78 16.30
C PHE A 683 4.29 -3.12 15.32
N GLY A 684 4.83 -2.53 14.24
CA GLY A 684 4.05 -1.89 13.18
C GLY A 684 3.37 -0.57 13.56
N ALA A 685 3.62 -0.05 14.77
CA ALA A 685 3.10 1.25 15.17
C ALA A 685 4.09 2.36 14.79
N ASP A 686 3.65 3.34 13.98
CA ASP A 686 4.46 4.47 13.46
C ASP A 686 5.20 5.32 14.52
N HIS A 687 4.90 5.11 15.80
CA HIS A 687 5.38 5.88 16.94
C HIS A 687 6.16 5.04 17.95
N ALA A 688 6.40 3.77 17.63
CA ALA A 688 7.08 2.79 18.44
C ALA A 688 8.33 2.28 17.71
N LEU A 689 9.14 1.51 18.42
CA LEU A 689 10.32 0.84 17.86
C LEU A 689 10.25 -0.64 18.26
N ALA A 690 10.16 -1.54 17.29
CA ALA A 690 10.44 -2.95 17.50
C ALA A 690 11.94 -3.22 17.29
N ALA A 691 12.44 -4.39 17.74
CA ALA A 691 13.81 -4.80 17.42
C ALA A 691 14.01 -4.98 15.90
N GLU A 692 12.95 -5.34 15.17
CA GLU A 692 12.91 -5.37 13.70
C GLU A 692 13.19 -3.98 13.07
N ASP A 693 12.78 -2.89 13.73
CA ASP A 693 12.97 -1.51 13.24
C ASP A 693 14.31 -0.90 13.71
N ALA A 694 15.27 -1.73 14.13
CA ALA A 694 16.53 -1.32 14.74
C ALA A 694 17.74 -2.12 14.23
N ALA A 695 17.71 -2.64 13.00
CA ALA A 695 18.75 -3.52 12.46
C ALA A 695 20.13 -2.84 12.38
N TYR A 696 20.16 -1.53 12.13
CA TYR A 696 21.41 -0.75 12.14
C TYR A 696 21.99 -0.59 13.54
N TYR A 697 21.13 -0.51 14.56
CA TYR A 697 21.56 -0.48 15.95
C TYR A 697 22.02 -1.85 16.45
N LEU A 698 21.37 -2.94 16.02
CA LEU A 698 21.88 -4.30 16.19
C LEU A 698 23.31 -4.39 15.65
N ARG A 699 23.55 -3.94 14.41
CA ARG A 699 24.88 -3.98 13.79
C ARG A 699 25.93 -3.17 14.56
N TYR A 700 25.55 -2.01 15.12
CA TYR A 700 26.42 -1.24 16.00
C TYR A 700 26.77 -2.02 17.28
N LEU A 701 25.78 -2.61 17.94
CA LEU A 701 25.94 -3.38 19.18
C LEU A 701 26.81 -4.63 18.98
N GLU A 702 26.63 -5.35 17.86
CA GLU A 702 27.46 -6.49 17.46
C GLU A 702 28.94 -6.15 17.43
N GLY A 703 29.31 -5.01 16.84
CA GLY A 703 30.71 -4.55 16.77
C GLY A 703 31.34 -4.38 18.17
N HIS A 704 30.52 -4.20 19.20
CA HIS A 704 30.92 -4.13 20.60
C HIS A 704 30.68 -5.42 21.40
N GLY A 705 30.23 -6.50 20.74
CA GLY A 705 29.94 -7.79 21.35
C GLY A 705 28.72 -7.76 22.27
N ILE A 706 27.68 -7.04 21.87
CA ILE A 706 26.41 -6.89 22.59
C ILE A 706 25.29 -7.35 21.65
N GLY A 707 24.40 -8.22 22.10
CA GLY A 707 23.21 -8.59 21.33
C GLY A 707 22.08 -7.58 21.49
N LEU A 708 21.20 -7.54 20.49
CA LEU A 708 19.89 -6.89 20.52
C LEU A 708 18.85 -7.97 20.23
N GLU A 709 17.84 -8.12 21.08
CA GLU A 709 16.81 -9.16 20.93
C GLU A 709 15.44 -8.60 21.27
N GLY A 710 14.38 -8.96 20.54
CA GLY A 710 13.01 -8.67 20.94
C GLY A 710 12.44 -9.67 21.94
N THR A 711 11.40 -9.25 22.66
CA THR A 711 10.63 -10.11 23.57
C THR A 711 9.17 -9.68 23.63
N ASN A 712 8.26 -10.66 23.65
CA ASN A 712 6.82 -10.40 23.69
C ASN A 712 6.19 -10.69 25.06
N ASP A 713 6.71 -11.63 25.85
CA ASP A 713 6.20 -11.96 27.18
C ASP A 713 7.32 -12.01 28.24
N TYR A 714 7.11 -11.28 29.34
CA TYR A 714 8.04 -11.30 30.46
C TYR A 714 7.80 -12.49 31.39
N GLY A 715 8.61 -13.53 31.20
CA GLY A 715 8.69 -14.65 32.12
C GLY A 715 7.94 -15.90 31.66
N ASP A 716 7.73 -16.00 30.35
CA ASP A 716 7.45 -17.26 29.68
C ASP A 716 8.67 -18.22 29.76
N GLU A 717 8.57 -19.41 29.16
CA GLU A 717 9.68 -20.37 29.16
C GLU A 717 10.60 -20.31 27.93
N TYR A 718 10.28 -19.46 26.95
CA TYR A 718 10.88 -19.50 25.62
C TYR A 718 11.69 -18.24 25.27
N GLY A 719 11.23 -17.05 25.67
CA GLY A 719 11.84 -15.77 25.36
C GLY A 719 13.16 -15.49 26.10
N PRO A 720 13.86 -14.39 25.75
CA PRO A 720 15.09 -14.02 26.43
C PRO A 720 14.83 -13.73 27.92
N ASP A 721 15.67 -14.31 28.79
CA ASP A 721 15.52 -14.09 30.23
C ASP A 721 15.91 -12.65 30.58
N LEU A 722 14.90 -11.83 30.91
CA LEU A 722 15.10 -10.46 31.40
C LEU A 722 16.12 -10.39 32.55
N ALA A 723 16.25 -11.44 33.37
CA ALA A 723 17.23 -11.48 34.46
C ALA A 723 18.69 -11.67 34.01
N ASP A 724 18.94 -12.02 32.76
CA ASP A 724 20.27 -12.14 32.14
C ASP A 724 20.61 -10.93 31.23
N ALA A 725 19.61 -10.17 30.76
CA ALA A 725 19.77 -8.97 29.95
C ALA A 725 20.47 -7.81 30.69
N ARG A 726 21.11 -6.88 29.97
CA ARG A 726 21.63 -5.63 30.57
C ARG A 726 20.56 -4.55 30.66
N ALA A 727 19.69 -4.48 29.66
CA ALA A 727 18.70 -3.43 29.51
C ALA A 727 17.40 -3.95 28.91
N LEU A 728 16.33 -3.21 29.17
CA LEU A 728 15.04 -3.32 28.49
C LEU A 728 14.66 -1.94 27.95
N VAL A 729 14.41 -1.88 26.65
CA VAL A 729 13.86 -0.72 25.93
C VAL A 729 12.37 -0.95 25.73
N VAL A 730 11.55 0.00 26.19
CA VAL A 730 10.10 -0.01 26.02
C VAL A 730 9.71 1.31 25.37
N THR A 731 9.16 1.27 24.17
CA THR A 731 8.54 2.46 23.57
C THR A 731 7.09 2.60 24.01
N ALA A 732 6.40 3.65 23.58
CA ALA A 732 5.02 3.90 24.04
C ALA A 732 4.10 2.73 23.61
N PRO A 733 3.58 1.91 24.55
CA PRO A 733 2.90 0.68 24.18
C PRO A 733 1.41 0.93 23.97
N SER A 734 0.86 0.41 22.87
CA SER A 734 -0.57 0.50 22.54
C SER A 734 -1.44 -0.20 23.58
N GLU A 735 -0.93 -1.27 24.18
CA GLU A 735 -1.60 -2.04 25.23
C GLU A 735 -0.92 -1.86 26.60
N PRO A 736 -1.68 -1.92 27.70
CA PRO A 736 -1.09 -1.82 29.03
C PRO A 736 -0.45 -3.14 29.47
N PHE A 737 0.70 -3.03 30.13
CA PHE A 737 1.35 -4.16 30.80
C PHE A 737 0.47 -4.70 31.93
N THR A 738 0.49 -6.02 32.14
CA THR A 738 -0.17 -6.67 33.26
C THR A 738 0.56 -6.43 34.58
N ASP A 739 -0.13 -6.67 35.71
CA ASP A 739 0.46 -6.55 37.05
C ASP A 739 1.70 -7.46 37.25
N ASP A 740 1.75 -8.62 36.58
CA ASP A 740 2.84 -9.59 36.70
C ASP A 740 4.06 -9.16 35.86
N GLU A 741 3.85 -8.65 34.65
CA GLU A 741 4.91 -8.09 33.79
C GLU A 741 5.52 -6.83 34.41
N VAL A 742 4.68 -5.92 34.92
CA VAL A 742 5.14 -4.75 35.69
C VAL A 742 6.01 -5.19 36.88
N ALA A 743 5.66 -6.28 37.56
CA ALA A 743 6.46 -6.80 38.66
C ALA A 743 7.78 -7.42 38.20
N ALA A 744 7.81 -8.05 37.01
CA ALA A 744 9.02 -8.56 36.39
C ALA A 744 10.00 -7.42 36.03
N VAL A 745 9.52 -6.39 35.32
CA VAL A 745 10.31 -5.20 34.94
C VAL A 745 10.79 -4.45 36.19
N ALA A 746 9.94 -4.26 37.20
CA ALA A 746 10.35 -3.65 38.47
C ALA A 746 11.44 -4.46 39.18
N SER A 747 11.31 -5.79 39.22
CA SER A 747 12.34 -6.66 39.81
C SER A 747 13.66 -6.62 39.03
N PHE A 748 13.59 -6.52 37.70
CA PHE A 748 14.75 -6.36 36.84
C PHE A 748 15.49 -5.05 37.14
N ALA A 749 14.78 -3.93 37.15
CA ALA A 749 15.31 -2.62 37.49
C ALA A 749 15.93 -2.60 38.91
N GLU A 750 15.23 -3.15 39.91
CA GLU A 750 15.75 -3.28 41.29
C GLU A 750 17.02 -4.15 41.39
N SER A 751 17.23 -5.06 40.44
CA SER A 751 18.40 -5.92 40.36
C SER A 751 19.60 -5.30 39.63
N GLY A 752 19.45 -4.05 39.15
CA GLY A 752 20.47 -3.31 38.42
C GLY A 752 20.35 -3.39 36.90
N GLY A 753 19.22 -3.86 36.37
CA GLY A 753 18.90 -3.75 34.94
C GLY A 753 18.54 -2.31 34.57
N ALA A 754 18.99 -1.85 33.41
CA ALA A 754 18.58 -0.55 32.88
C ALA A 754 17.21 -0.64 32.21
N VAL A 755 16.29 0.26 32.53
CA VAL A 755 15.01 0.38 31.82
C VAL A 755 14.98 1.71 31.08
N VAL A 756 14.87 1.66 29.76
CA VAL A 756 14.79 2.83 28.89
C VAL A 756 13.37 2.94 28.36
N LEU A 757 12.68 4.02 28.71
CA LEU A 757 11.32 4.30 28.28
C LEU A 757 11.34 5.36 27.18
N ALA A 758 10.91 5.04 25.96
CA ALA A 758 10.90 5.99 24.85
C ALA A 758 9.47 6.40 24.50
N SER A 759 9.21 7.72 24.55
CA SER A 759 7.95 8.27 24.09
C SER A 759 8.00 8.62 22.61
N ALA A 760 6.84 8.94 22.02
CA ALA A 760 6.73 9.61 20.73
C ALA A 760 5.59 10.64 20.74
N SER A 761 5.70 11.64 19.89
CA SER A 761 4.72 12.69 19.65
C SER A 761 3.67 12.24 18.63
N GLY A 762 2.68 13.09 18.32
CA GLY A 762 1.54 12.71 17.48
C GLY A 762 0.31 12.26 18.27
N ASP A 763 -0.84 12.34 17.60
CA ASP A 763 -2.14 12.05 18.20
C ASP A 763 -2.37 10.53 18.35
N ALA A 764 -1.88 9.71 17.41
CA ALA A 764 -1.94 8.25 17.47
C ALA A 764 -1.27 7.68 18.75
N ALA A 765 -0.17 8.30 19.20
CA ALA A 765 0.54 7.90 20.42
C ALA A 765 -0.11 8.40 21.73
N ALA A 766 -1.24 9.12 21.70
CA ALA A 766 -1.78 9.79 22.88
C ALA A 766 -2.23 8.85 24.00
N ASP A 767 -2.75 7.68 23.64
CA ASP A 767 -3.16 6.65 24.60
C ASP A 767 -1.95 5.80 25.00
N ALA A 768 -1.08 5.45 24.05
CA ALA A 768 0.16 4.71 24.28
C ALA A 768 1.09 5.42 25.29
N ARG A 769 1.23 6.75 25.19
CA ARG A 769 1.99 7.56 26.17
C ARG A 769 1.48 7.40 27.61
N ARG A 770 0.18 7.14 27.81
CA ARG A 770 -0.36 6.94 29.16
C ARG A 770 0.05 5.60 29.75
N HIS A 771 0.09 4.55 28.93
CA HIS A 771 0.58 3.24 29.36
C HIS A 771 2.07 3.31 29.72
N LEU A 772 2.87 4.03 28.93
CA LEU A 772 4.28 4.29 29.23
C LEU A 772 4.45 5.05 30.57
N ASP A 773 3.65 6.09 30.81
CA ASP A 773 3.65 6.86 32.06
C ASP A 773 3.18 6.03 33.27
N ASP A 774 2.25 5.11 33.07
CA ASP A 774 1.76 4.18 34.10
C ASP A 774 2.82 3.14 34.46
N LEU A 775 3.55 2.60 33.47
CA LEU A 775 4.73 1.75 33.70
C LEU A 775 5.81 2.52 34.47
N ALA A 776 6.17 3.73 34.02
CA ALA A 776 7.12 4.60 34.72
C ALA A 776 6.69 4.83 36.19
N ALA A 777 5.41 5.08 36.43
CA ALA A 777 4.86 5.22 37.78
C ALA A 777 5.03 3.97 38.63
N ALA A 778 4.82 2.79 38.05
CA ALA A 778 4.90 1.51 38.73
C ALA A 778 6.34 1.11 39.07
N LEU A 779 7.30 1.47 38.21
CA LEU A 779 8.75 1.33 38.46
C LEU A 779 9.27 2.27 39.56
N GLY A 780 8.45 3.25 39.97
CA GLY A 780 8.76 4.15 41.07
C GLY A 780 9.52 5.41 40.66
N THR A 781 9.74 5.62 39.36
CA THR A 781 10.31 6.87 38.85
C THR A 781 9.28 8.00 38.83
N ASP A 782 9.74 9.23 39.03
CA ASP A 782 8.92 10.44 38.92
C ASP A 782 8.89 11.04 37.50
N LEU A 783 9.66 10.49 36.55
CA LEU A 783 9.74 10.92 35.15
C LEU A 783 8.44 10.65 34.39
N ARG A 784 8.00 11.59 33.56
CA ARG A 784 6.76 11.49 32.77
C ARG A 784 6.93 12.11 31.40
N THR A 785 6.19 11.59 30.44
CA THR A 785 6.09 12.18 29.12
C THR A 785 5.43 13.56 29.18
N GLY A 786 5.98 14.52 28.42
CA GLY A 786 5.55 15.90 28.33
C GLY A 786 4.77 16.18 27.04
N THR A 787 4.87 17.42 26.56
CA THR A 787 4.26 17.85 25.31
C THR A 787 5.21 17.65 24.13
N ALA A 788 4.66 17.57 22.91
CA ALA A 788 5.44 17.58 21.67
C ALA A 788 6.45 18.74 21.64
N VAL A 789 7.63 18.48 21.10
CA VAL A 789 8.73 19.42 20.92
C VAL A 789 9.05 19.47 19.44
N THR A 790 8.96 20.67 18.86
CA THR A 790 9.18 20.89 17.43
C THR A 790 10.26 21.94 17.21
N ASP A 791 11.10 21.78 16.19
CA ASP A 791 12.12 22.76 15.80
C ASP A 791 12.19 22.93 14.27
N ASP A 792 11.70 24.05 13.75
CA ASP A 792 11.76 24.37 12.30
C ASP A 792 13.19 24.60 11.77
N ALA A 793 14.16 24.85 12.65
CA ALA A 793 15.51 25.28 12.28
C ALA A 793 16.55 24.16 12.40
N ASN A 794 16.44 23.31 13.42
CA ASN A 794 17.37 22.22 13.68
C ASN A 794 16.56 20.92 13.74
N ASN A 795 16.36 20.28 12.58
CA ASN A 795 15.59 19.05 12.48
C ASN A 795 16.05 18.15 11.33
N VAL A 796 15.56 16.91 11.37
CA VAL A 796 15.78 15.87 10.36
C VAL A 796 14.45 15.55 9.66
N GLY A 797 14.34 15.93 8.38
CA GLY A 797 13.14 15.68 7.57
C GLY A 797 11.95 16.59 7.87
N SER A 798 11.53 16.71 9.14
CA SER A 798 10.36 17.50 9.57
C SER A 798 10.60 18.17 10.93
N ALA A 799 9.82 19.20 11.25
CA ALA A 799 9.96 19.93 12.52
C ALA A 799 9.71 19.06 13.78
N ASP A 800 9.03 17.92 13.64
CA ASP A 800 8.73 17.00 14.74
C ASP A 800 9.94 16.13 15.15
N ASN A 801 11.03 16.19 14.37
CA ASN A 801 12.26 15.42 14.57
C ASN A 801 13.44 16.36 14.88
N PRO A 802 13.44 17.07 16.02
CA PRO A 802 14.47 18.03 16.35
C PRO A 802 15.86 17.38 16.48
N ALA A 803 16.86 18.09 15.98
CA ALA A 803 18.28 17.82 16.19
C ALA A 803 18.85 18.80 17.20
N THR A 804 19.80 18.35 18.04
CA THR A 804 20.39 19.20 19.08
C THR A 804 21.83 18.87 19.41
N THR A 805 22.53 19.91 19.85
CA THR A 805 23.88 19.86 20.44
C THR A 805 23.90 20.26 21.92
N ASN A 806 22.73 20.45 22.54
CA ASN A 806 22.60 20.94 23.91
C ASN A 806 22.73 19.80 24.93
N PHE A 807 23.97 19.43 25.20
CA PHE A 807 24.36 18.31 26.06
C PHE A 807 24.88 18.75 27.43
N ASP A 808 24.62 17.95 28.46
CA ASP A 808 25.41 18.01 29.70
C ASP A 808 26.79 17.37 29.47
N GLU A 809 27.72 18.15 28.93
CA GLU A 809 29.13 17.78 28.70
C GLU A 809 29.88 17.34 29.98
N SER A 810 29.27 17.43 31.16
CA SER A 810 29.86 16.87 32.38
C SER A 810 29.68 15.35 32.53
N SER A 811 28.82 14.75 31.70
CA SER A 811 28.60 13.31 31.61
C SER A 811 29.49 12.64 30.55
N ALA A 812 29.80 11.36 30.74
CA ALA A 812 30.53 10.56 29.75
C ALA A 812 29.62 9.96 28.65
N LEU A 813 28.35 10.36 28.61
CA LEU A 813 27.34 9.80 27.70
C LEU A 813 27.62 10.11 26.22
N PHE A 814 28.46 11.11 25.98
CA PHE A 814 28.76 11.65 24.65
C PHE A 814 30.17 11.27 24.15
N ASP A 815 30.93 10.51 24.93
CA ASP A 815 32.21 9.96 24.50
C ASP A 815 31.98 8.72 23.60
N ALA A 816 32.95 8.37 22.75
CA ALA A 816 32.97 7.09 22.06
C ALA A 816 32.82 5.92 23.04
N TYR A 817 32.05 4.90 22.69
CA TYR A 817 31.70 3.82 23.60
C TYR A 817 32.93 2.97 23.96
N GLY A 818 33.09 2.64 25.25
CA GLY A 818 34.23 1.85 25.74
C GLY A 818 35.59 2.58 25.84
N GLY A 819 35.69 3.86 25.46
CA GLY A 819 36.94 4.66 25.48
C GLY A 819 37.50 5.07 26.85
N GLY A 820 36.89 4.64 27.96
CA GLY A 820 37.06 5.24 29.29
C GLY A 820 38.23 4.78 30.17
N ASP A 821 38.90 3.64 29.92
CA ASP A 821 39.91 3.11 30.86
C ASP A 821 41.19 2.59 30.19
N GLY A 822 42.11 3.51 29.88
CA GLY A 822 43.43 3.18 29.34
C GLY A 822 44.48 4.29 29.50
N ASP A 823 45.06 4.40 30.70
CA ASP A 823 46.40 4.92 31.02
C ASP A 823 46.94 6.11 30.16
N ASP A 824 46.98 7.28 30.80
CA ASP A 824 47.69 8.51 30.38
C ASP A 824 49.14 8.19 29.92
N GLY A 825 49.31 8.00 28.60
CA GLY A 825 50.51 7.36 28.06
C GLY A 825 50.83 7.56 26.58
N GLY A 826 50.16 8.46 25.86
CA GLY A 826 50.59 8.88 24.52
C GLY A 826 49.44 9.29 23.62
N SER A 827 49.46 10.54 23.17
CA SER A 827 48.73 11.00 21.98
C SER A 827 48.99 10.01 20.83
N GLY A 828 48.03 9.15 20.56
CA GLY A 828 48.05 8.19 19.47
C GLY A 828 46.73 8.29 18.75
N SER A 829 46.50 9.40 18.05
CA SER A 829 45.47 9.43 17.02
C SER A 829 45.85 8.36 16.00
N THR A 830 44.88 7.51 15.67
CA THR A 830 45.01 6.48 14.65
C THR A 830 45.51 7.15 13.35
N PRO A 831 46.56 6.63 12.71
CA PRO A 831 46.95 7.13 11.40
C PRO A 831 45.88 6.77 10.36
N SER A 832 44.99 7.71 10.02
CA SER A 832 44.08 7.59 8.87
C SER A 832 44.77 8.06 7.59
N VAL A 833 44.63 7.30 6.51
CA VAL A 833 45.09 7.69 5.17
C VAL A 833 43.89 7.63 4.24
N GLU A 834 43.53 8.76 3.65
CA GLU A 834 42.36 8.89 2.78
C GLU A 834 42.79 9.12 1.33
N ILE A 835 42.04 8.58 0.38
CA ILE A 835 42.11 8.86 -1.04
C ILE A 835 41.36 10.17 -1.28
N THR A 836 42.12 11.24 -1.49
CA THR A 836 41.56 12.59 -1.64
C THR A 836 41.16 12.91 -3.09
N GLU A 837 41.69 12.17 -4.06
CA GLU A 837 41.39 12.39 -5.48
C GLU A 837 41.65 11.12 -6.30
N LEU A 838 40.67 10.72 -7.10
CA LEU A 838 40.83 9.80 -8.23
C LEU A 838 40.53 10.57 -9.53
N ASN A 839 41.48 10.56 -10.47
CA ASN A 839 41.29 11.16 -11.78
C ASN A 839 41.44 10.07 -12.85
N ASP A 840 40.31 9.61 -13.35
CA ASP A 840 40.24 8.52 -14.33
C ASP A 840 40.76 8.93 -15.72
N THR A 841 40.57 10.19 -16.10
CA THR A 841 40.94 10.70 -17.42
C THR A 841 42.44 10.93 -17.54
N ASP A 842 43.05 11.53 -16.52
CA ASP A 842 44.48 11.77 -16.41
C ASP A 842 45.20 10.67 -15.62
N GLU A 843 44.51 9.58 -15.28
CA GLU A 843 45.11 8.32 -14.83
C GLU A 843 45.99 8.42 -13.56
N TYR A 844 45.48 8.98 -12.48
CA TYR A 844 46.20 9.00 -11.18
C TYR A 844 45.27 8.96 -9.98
N VAL A 845 45.83 8.59 -8.83
CA VAL A 845 45.19 8.68 -7.51
C VAL A 845 46.08 9.44 -6.55
N VAL A 846 45.49 10.32 -5.73
CA VAL A 846 46.13 11.03 -4.63
C VAL A 846 45.57 10.53 -3.31
N PHE A 847 46.45 10.30 -2.34
CA PHE A 847 46.08 9.97 -0.97
C PHE A 847 46.89 10.78 0.05
N GLU A 848 46.28 11.10 1.18
CA GLU A 848 46.79 11.95 2.25
C GLU A 848 46.73 11.25 3.60
N ASN A 849 47.76 11.40 4.44
CA ASN A 849 47.68 11.00 5.84
C ASN A 849 46.94 12.10 6.64
N THR A 850 45.65 11.92 6.86
CA THR A 850 44.78 12.83 7.64
C THR A 850 44.98 12.67 9.15
N GLY A 851 45.57 11.55 9.59
CA GLY A 851 45.89 11.28 10.98
C GLY A 851 47.04 12.13 11.55
N THR A 852 47.25 12.06 12.87
CA THR A 852 48.32 12.85 13.55
C THR A 852 49.65 12.10 13.66
N GLY A 853 49.67 10.80 13.33
CA GLY A 853 50.83 9.91 13.35
C GLY A 853 51.63 9.87 12.05
N VAL A 854 52.75 9.14 12.03
CA VAL A 854 53.47 8.80 10.80
C VAL A 854 53.03 7.40 10.36
N VAL A 855 52.55 7.25 9.13
CA VAL A 855 52.13 5.97 8.54
C VAL A 855 53.29 5.35 7.77
N ASP A 856 53.56 4.05 7.92
CA ASP A 856 54.42 3.28 7.01
C ASP A 856 53.55 2.59 5.97
N VAL A 857 53.54 3.12 4.75
CA VAL A 857 52.77 2.57 3.63
C VAL A 857 53.54 1.45 2.91
N GLY A 858 54.68 1.01 3.44
CA GLY A 858 55.42 -0.12 2.88
C GLY A 858 54.65 -1.43 3.00
N GLY A 859 54.31 -2.02 1.86
CA GLY A 859 53.54 -3.26 1.75
C GLY A 859 52.07 -3.05 1.40
N TRP A 860 51.56 -1.82 1.56
CA TRP A 860 50.17 -1.47 1.23
C TRP A 860 49.86 -1.74 -0.23
N THR A 861 48.58 -1.87 -0.56
CA THR A 861 48.12 -2.06 -1.93
C THR A 861 47.04 -1.08 -2.34
N LEU A 862 47.11 -0.59 -3.58
CA LEU A 862 46.01 0.15 -4.22
C LEU A 862 45.48 -0.67 -5.40
N SER A 863 44.18 -0.87 -5.51
CA SER A 863 43.54 -1.63 -6.60
C SER A 863 42.42 -0.87 -7.31
N ASP A 864 42.20 -1.21 -8.58
CA ASP A 864 41.02 -0.82 -9.36
C ASP A 864 39.90 -1.89 -9.29
N SER A 865 38.73 -1.58 -9.84
CA SER A 865 37.58 -2.51 -9.89
C SER A 865 37.82 -3.74 -10.78
N ASP A 866 38.78 -3.66 -11.71
CA ASP A 866 39.18 -4.76 -12.60
C ASP A 866 40.21 -5.72 -11.94
N GLY A 867 40.59 -5.46 -10.69
CA GLY A 867 41.51 -6.28 -9.90
C GLY A 867 42.99 -6.06 -10.24
N ASN A 868 43.36 -5.00 -10.96
CA ASN A 868 44.75 -4.58 -11.09
C ASN A 868 45.22 -4.01 -9.75
N THR A 869 46.38 -4.44 -9.24
CA THR A 869 46.88 -4.01 -7.93
C THR A 869 48.31 -3.46 -8.01
N TYR A 870 48.56 -2.33 -7.34
CA TYR A 870 49.89 -1.81 -7.03
C TYR A 870 50.28 -2.19 -5.61
N THR A 871 51.53 -2.55 -5.38
CA THR A 871 52.06 -2.75 -4.02
C THR A 871 53.18 -1.75 -3.75
N PHE A 872 53.04 -0.97 -2.68
CA PHE A 872 54.03 0.00 -2.26
C PHE A 872 55.26 -0.71 -1.69
N SER A 873 56.41 -0.58 -2.35
CA SER A 873 57.63 -1.29 -1.91
C SER A 873 58.22 -0.77 -0.58
N SER A 874 57.96 0.50 -0.26
CA SER A 874 58.32 1.21 0.98
C SER A 874 57.81 2.66 0.90
N GLY A 875 57.47 3.28 2.02
CA GLY A 875 57.15 4.70 2.07
C GLY A 875 56.67 5.10 3.45
N THR A 876 56.84 6.35 3.84
CA THR A 876 56.25 6.86 5.08
C THR A 876 55.59 8.20 4.81
N LEU A 877 54.37 8.39 5.31
CA LEU A 877 53.65 9.67 5.25
C LEU A 877 53.57 10.25 6.67
N ALA A 878 54.12 11.44 6.88
CA ALA A 878 53.81 12.20 8.09
C ALA A 878 52.40 12.81 7.99
N SER A 879 51.86 13.25 9.14
CA SER A 879 50.56 13.95 9.20
C SER A 879 50.51 15.11 8.20
N GLY A 880 49.50 15.10 7.34
CA GLY A 880 49.25 16.05 6.25
C GLY A 880 50.18 15.92 5.03
N GLU A 881 51.02 14.88 4.95
CA GLU A 881 51.79 14.58 3.73
C GLU A 881 50.95 13.79 2.73
N THR A 882 51.11 14.15 1.44
CA THR A 882 50.36 13.56 0.33
C THR A 882 51.25 12.68 -0.55
N ALA A 883 50.67 11.65 -1.14
CA ALA A 883 51.30 10.84 -2.17
C ALA A 883 50.39 10.73 -3.40
N VAL A 884 51.00 10.75 -4.58
CA VAL A 884 50.31 10.50 -5.85
C VAL A 884 50.83 9.22 -6.48
N LEU A 885 49.93 8.32 -6.88
CA LEU A 885 50.23 7.15 -7.69
C LEU A 885 49.81 7.41 -9.13
N THR A 886 50.80 7.46 -10.02
CA THR A 886 50.65 7.73 -11.45
C THR A 886 50.75 6.44 -12.27
N THR A 887 50.17 6.43 -13.46
CA THR A 887 50.35 5.38 -14.47
C THR A 887 51.15 5.90 -15.67
N SER A 888 51.42 5.01 -16.62
CA SER A 888 52.08 5.35 -17.89
C SER A 888 51.29 6.33 -18.76
N GLN A 889 50.01 6.58 -18.44
CA GLN A 889 49.14 7.49 -19.17
C GLN A 889 49.03 8.88 -18.52
N THR A 890 49.52 9.07 -17.28
CA THR A 890 49.30 10.32 -16.50
C THR A 890 49.86 11.61 -17.11
N GLY A 891 50.72 11.52 -18.13
CA GLY A 891 51.24 12.70 -18.82
C GLY A 891 51.89 13.72 -17.88
N ASP A 892 51.71 15.01 -18.17
CA ASP A 892 52.19 16.12 -17.33
C ASP A 892 51.07 16.66 -16.39
N ALA A 893 49.98 15.92 -16.20
CA ALA A 893 48.77 16.36 -15.49
C ALA A 893 48.75 16.04 -13.99
N ALA A 894 49.67 15.18 -13.51
CA ALA A 894 49.73 14.81 -12.09
C ALA A 894 49.86 16.03 -11.17
N PRO A 895 49.10 16.10 -10.08
CA PRO A 895 49.24 17.14 -9.07
C PRO A 895 50.59 17.04 -8.37
N ASN A 896 51.02 18.14 -7.74
CA ASN A 896 52.20 18.10 -6.87
C ASN A 896 51.80 17.43 -5.56
N ALA A 897 52.50 16.35 -5.19
CA ALA A 897 52.40 15.69 -3.91
C ALA A 897 53.80 15.58 -3.27
N ASP A 898 53.87 15.27 -1.97
CA ASP A 898 55.14 15.09 -1.26
C ASP A 898 55.89 13.85 -1.76
N TYR A 899 55.16 12.82 -2.17
CA TYR A 899 55.69 11.59 -2.77
C TYR A 899 55.00 11.24 -4.08
N THR A 900 55.75 10.65 -5.01
CA THR A 900 55.23 10.20 -6.31
C THR A 900 55.62 8.76 -6.54
N TYR A 901 54.63 7.93 -6.84
CA TYR A 901 54.76 6.53 -7.20
C TYR A 901 54.34 6.32 -8.67
N ASP A 902 54.91 5.32 -9.31
CA ASP A 902 54.66 4.99 -10.73
C ASP A 902 54.25 3.51 -10.82
N TRP A 903 52.98 3.29 -11.20
CA TRP A 903 52.37 1.98 -11.42
C TRP A 903 52.75 1.40 -12.79
N GLY A 904 53.24 2.21 -13.73
CA GLY A 904 53.59 1.80 -15.08
C GLY A 904 52.36 1.52 -15.94
N SER A 905 52.33 0.38 -16.64
CA SER A 905 51.25 0.04 -17.60
C SER A 905 50.55 -1.28 -17.25
N PRO A 906 49.94 -1.43 -16.07
CA PRO A 906 49.36 -2.70 -15.62
C PRO A 906 48.01 -2.99 -16.30
N GLY A 907 47.18 -1.97 -16.56
CA GLY A 907 45.85 -2.13 -17.16
C GLY A 907 45.83 -2.08 -18.69
N TYR A 908 44.64 -2.19 -19.30
CA TYR A 908 44.50 -2.38 -20.74
C TYR A 908 45.02 -1.18 -21.54
N ARG A 909 46.11 -1.41 -22.29
CA ARG A 909 46.84 -0.38 -23.05
C ARG A 909 47.46 0.73 -22.18
N GLY A 910 47.60 0.49 -20.88
CA GLY A 910 48.21 1.40 -19.92
C GLY A 910 47.22 2.22 -19.10
N TYR A 911 45.92 2.08 -19.36
CA TYR A 911 44.85 2.67 -18.55
C TYR A 911 44.48 1.73 -17.42
N VAL A 912 44.45 2.24 -16.20
CA VAL A 912 44.09 1.55 -14.95
C VAL A 912 42.74 2.05 -14.47
N TRP A 913 42.46 3.34 -14.64
CA TRP A 913 41.26 3.98 -14.15
C TRP A 913 40.35 4.21 -15.37
N GLY A 914 39.36 3.35 -15.57
CA GLY A 914 38.65 3.08 -16.83
C GLY A 914 37.90 4.22 -17.54
N GLY A 915 38.04 5.48 -17.13
CA GLY A 915 37.45 6.66 -17.77
C GLY A 915 35.91 6.72 -17.72
N SER A 916 35.28 5.95 -16.84
CA SER A 916 33.83 5.82 -16.70
C SER A 916 33.37 5.50 -15.26
N GLY A 917 33.87 6.23 -14.26
CA GLY A 917 33.43 6.05 -12.86
C GLY A 917 34.08 4.85 -12.15
N ASP A 918 35.41 4.80 -12.16
CA ASP A 918 36.18 3.72 -11.53
C ASP A 918 36.25 3.87 -10.00
N THR A 919 36.64 2.81 -9.30
CA THR A 919 36.81 2.77 -7.85
C THR A 919 38.24 2.40 -7.47
N ALA A 920 38.88 3.26 -6.67
CA ALA A 920 40.19 2.99 -6.08
C ALA A 920 40.04 2.48 -4.65
N THR A 921 40.58 1.30 -4.35
CA THR A 921 40.61 0.74 -2.99
C THR A 921 42.03 0.66 -2.47
N LEU A 922 42.31 1.33 -1.35
CA LEU A 922 43.58 1.28 -0.62
C LEU A 922 43.49 0.26 0.51
N ARG A 923 44.47 -0.63 0.64
CA ARG A 923 44.54 -1.66 1.68
C ARG A 923 45.88 -1.67 2.40
N ASP A 924 45.86 -1.95 3.70
CA ASP A 924 47.06 -2.03 4.54
C ASP A 924 47.88 -3.28 4.16
N GLY A 925 49.21 -3.23 4.35
CA GLY A 925 50.15 -4.33 4.13
C GLY A 925 51.13 -4.56 5.29
N GLY A 926 50.83 -3.97 6.45
CA GLY A 926 51.55 -4.03 7.71
C GLY A 926 51.01 -5.11 8.64
N VAL A 927 50.66 -4.74 9.88
CA VAL A 927 50.14 -5.70 10.88
C VAL A 927 48.72 -6.17 10.55
N ASP A 928 47.94 -5.33 9.87
CA ASP A 928 46.55 -5.58 9.44
C ASP A 928 46.48 -5.79 7.92
N ALA A 929 47.39 -6.61 7.38
CA ALA A 929 47.56 -6.76 5.94
C ALA A 929 46.28 -7.29 5.25
N GLY A 930 45.72 -6.51 4.33
CA GLY A 930 44.51 -6.84 3.57
C GLY A 930 43.27 -6.01 3.95
N THR A 931 43.26 -5.35 5.12
CA THR A 931 42.17 -4.47 5.55
C THR A 931 42.04 -3.26 4.62
N VAL A 932 40.81 -2.89 4.26
CA VAL A 932 40.55 -1.66 3.49
C VAL A 932 40.86 -0.46 4.39
N VAL A 933 41.73 0.41 3.90
CA VAL A 933 42.08 1.67 4.54
C VAL A 933 41.14 2.77 4.05
N ASP A 934 40.86 2.81 2.75
CA ASP A 934 39.91 3.75 2.16
C ASP A 934 39.47 3.29 0.75
N THR A 935 38.31 3.74 0.31
CA THR A 935 37.77 3.52 -1.04
C THR A 935 37.23 4.83 -1.60
N PHE A 936 37.54 5.12 -2.87
CA PHE A 936 37.05 6.31 -3.55
C PHE A 936 36.55 5.98 -4.96
N SER A 937 35.29 6.31 -5.23
CA SER A 937 34.62 6.11 -6.52
C SER A 937 34.31 7.45 -7.20
N TYR A 938 34.35 7.49 -8.54
CA TYR A 938 34.10 8.70 -9.33
C TYR A 938 32.69 8.78 -9.94
#